data_AF-A0AAX0Z1N7-F1
#
_entry.id   AF-A0AAX0Z1N7-F1
#
_cell.length_a   1.000
_cell.length_b   1.000
_cell.length_c   1.000
_cell.angle_alpha   90.00
_cell.angle_beta   90.00
_cell.angle_gamma   90.00
#
_symmetry.space_group_name_H-M   'P 1'
#
loop_
_entity.id
_entity.type
_entity.pdbx_description
1 polymer ?
#
loop_
_entity_poly.entity_id
_entity_poly.type
_entity_poly.pdbx_seq_one_letter_code
_entity_poly.pdbx_strand_id
1 'polypeptide(L)'
;MTFKKTYLLTLIASLLSCSVSAQVMEFIPSANPIHDEPIEQGWVNYLSGHGYGQSIANEDLIEWYVNGNNGRANWKITPDTTLNNQAQIYGWQLTTQMRVASGGYITNYYSNGSKRFLPIISINQNNELTVTFDGETAETVLAADSTVNDYHRYDIVFHPGDTQTASFYFDGRLIRDQWVGTASNQNMIAWGNGSSSIAGEAYYKSIAFQVNGDAVFSSPDRIPSLVVSDKTPGTVVIFAEKRVGGGDPGAISNTNDIITRTSQDYGRTWSNELNLTEEINISDDFDFSDPRPIYLADENKVLVSYVRWPTNAAQNGDRIKPWMPSGVFYNVYDVANNTWEQPVNVTSDVKERTLQIIGWGGHEYYTRSSQITATDSWDFSTQLSIYSGTKNELFISNGSHEFRVNYTHDNQGRLIAHLNGQENPIIIKNKGDHVGGIFTSSIQYSPADQSARLLINDVQLAQWTGMPSADNIIGFGQTDAAQEGRLHIKSLSLAKNTAEIINYDASALAMLNPSESPNSPESQGWQKSHSGKAYNFYGVASINPGPGHGIELTKQTQIQGNHNQRLIYPAITLDKYFLNVVSAFSDDKGQTWTTGSALPIPYRWNNNLETLEPSEADIVELNNGDLLLTARLDFNKVVNGINYGPRHQFISSDGGETWTMPEGNDSSLFNNISTSTVDASITRFTPATGESYLLFTNPMGSPAGSSGRSDLGLWFSFDEGTSWQGPIQLVNGGSAYSDIYQLDDNNAMVIVEDNGPKIRVLTIPVTLIKQTL
;
A
#
# COMPACT_ATOMS: atom_id res chain seq x y z
N MET A 1 -14.58 -18.10 35.81
CA MET A 1 -15.95 -18.53 35.42
C MET A 1 -15.91 -18.77 33.93
N THR A 2 -15.97 -20.04 33.54
CA THR A 2 -15.83 -20.51 32.16
C THR A 2 -17.17 -20.35 31.44
N PHE A 3 -17.29 -19.38 30.55
CA PHE A 3 -18.41 -19.31 29.62
C PHE A 3 -18.05 -20.13 28.38
N LYS A 4 -18.60 -21.34 28.28
CA LYS A 4 -18.62 -22.13 27.04
C LYS A 4 -19.67 -21.51 26.11
N LYS A 5 -19.24 -20.99 24.95
CA LYS A 5 -20.15 -20.65 23.84
C LYS A 5 -20.72 -21.94 23.27
N THR A 6 -22.05 -22.06 23.28
CA THR A 6 -22.80 -23.16 22.67
C THR A 6 -23.13 -22.78 21.24
N TYR A 7 -22.80 -23.66 20.29
CA TYR A 7 -23.14 -23.53 18.87
C TYR A 7 -24.67 -23.47 18.67
N LEU A 8 -25.13 -22.47 17.94
CA LEU A 8 -26.47 -22.45 17.33
C LEU A 8 -26.34 -21.99 15.88
N LEU A 9 -26.41 -22.95 14.95
CA LEU A 9 -26.73 -22.67 13.55
C LEU A 9 -28.12 -22.04 13.51
N THR A 10 -28.25 -20.81 13.01
CA THR A 10 -29.55 -20.29 12.60
C THR A 10 -29.43 -19.39 11.38
N LEU A 11 -30.23 -19.74 10.38
CA LEU A 11 -30.50 -19.04 9.12
C LEU A 11 -31.08 -17.63 9.37
N ILE A 12 -30.61 -16.67 8.56
CA ILE A 12 -31.24 -15.43 8.05
C ILE A 12 -32.28 -14.74 8.95
N ALA A 13 -31.91 -13.55 9.44
CA ALA A 13 -32.82 -12.43 9.64
C ALA A 13 -32.05 -11.11 9.47
N SER A 14 -31.87 -10.69 8.22
CA SER A 14 -31.58 -9.30 7.88
C SER A 14 -32.85 -8.47 8.12
N LEU A 15 -32.83 -7.52 9.05
CA LEU A 15 -33.68 -6.33 9.03
C LEU A 15 -33.23 -5.36 10.13
N LEU A 16 -33.06 -4.10 9.70
CA LEU A 16 -32.69 -2.88 10.44
C LEU A 16 -31.18 -2.70 10.73
N SER A 17 -30.42 -2.42 9.68
CA SER A 17 -29.08 -1.82 9.76
C SER A 17 -29.17 -0.32 9.52
N CYS A 18 -28.73 0.50 10.47
CA CYS A 18 -28.34 1.89 10.18
C CYS A 18 -27.08 1.86 9.33
N SER A 19 -27.20 2.11 8.03
CA SER A 19 -26.05 2.39 7.16
C SER A 19 -25.39 3.68 7.64
N VAL A 20 -24.06 3.67 7.72
CA VAL A 20 -23.30 4.92 7.80
C VAL A 20 -23.41 5.55 6.41
N SER A 21 -24.22 6.60 6.30
CA SER A 21 -24.43 7.35 5.06
C SER A 21 -23.40 8.45 4.96
N ALA A 22 -22.79 8.61 3.79
CA ALA A 22 -22.07 9.82 3.46
C ALA A 22 -23.01 11.01 3.50
N GLN A 23 -22.52 12.14 3.97
CA GLN A 23 -23.28 13.39 3.99
C GLN A 23 -23.23 14.05 2.62
N VAL A 24 -23.94 13.47 1.66
CA VAL A 24 -24.25 14.09 0.37
C VAL A 24 -25.65 14.71 0.47
N MET A 25 -25.72 16.03 0.34
CA MET A 25 -26.97 16.76 0.20
C MET A 25 -27.15 17.08 -1.28
N GLU A 26 -28.00 16.31 -1.95
CA GLU A 26 -28.25 16.44 -3.38
C GLU A 26 -29.69 16.78 -3.72
N PHE A 27 -29.88 17.34 -4.90
CA PHE A 27 -31.17 17.40 -5.57
C PHE A 27 -30.96 17.04 -7.04
N ILE A 28 -31.72 16.05 -7.49
CA ILE A 28 -31.81 15.62 -8.89
C ILE A 28 -33.30 15.64 -9.26
N PRO A 29 -33.74 16.49 -10.21
CA PRO A 29 -35.12 16.50 -10.66
C PRO A 29 -35.56 15.10 -11.13
N SER A 30 -36.75 14.68 -10.72
CA SER A 30 -37.28 13.33 -10.97
C SER A 30 -38.62 13.37 -11.68
N ALA A 31 -38.91 12.32 -12.46
CA ALA A 31 -40.25 12.08 -13.01
C ALA A 31 -41.21 11.51 -11.97
N ASN A 32 -40.67 11.05 -10.83
CA ASN A 32 -41.47 10.54 -9.75
C ASN A 32 -42.15 11.72 -9.03
N PRO A 33 -43.49 11.83 -9.04
CA PRO A 33 -44.23 12.96 -8.46
C PRO A 33 -44.17 13.06 -6.92
N ILE A 34 -43.38 12.21 -6.27
CA ILE A 34 -43.13 12.20 -4.82
C ILE A 34 -41.69 12.66 -4.51
N HIS A 35 -40.87 12.86 -5.55
CA HIS A 35 -39.49 13.34 -5.46
C HIS A 35 -39.17 14.33 -6.60
N ASP A 36 -40.16 15.00 -7.17
CA ASP A 36 -39.96 15.92 -8.29
C ASP A 36 -39.66 17.36 -7.83
N GLU A 37 -39.90 17.67 -6.56
CA GLU A 37 -39.57 18.96 -5.95
C GLU A 37 -38.37 18.90 -4.99
N PRO A 38 -37.57 19.98 -4.86
CA PRO A 38 -36.48 20.04 -3.89
C PRO A 38 -36.90 19.78 -2.45
N ILE A 39 -38.10 20.22 -2.06
CA ILE A 39 -38.59 20.05 -0.68
C ILE A 39 -38.82 18.59 -0.30
N GLU A 40 -39.10 17.74 -1.28
CA GLU A 40 -39.29 16.31 -1.11
C GLU A 40 -37.97 15.55 -1.00
N GLN A 41 -36.88 16.19 -1.44
CA GLN A 41 -35.50 15.72 -1.31
C GLN A 41 -34.74 16.43 -0.17
N GLY A 42 -35.48 17.02 0.78
CA GLY A 42 -34.93 17.56 2.03
C GLY A 42 -34.51 19.03 1.99
N TRP A 43 -34.72 19.73 0.88
CA TRP A 43 -34.46 21.17 0.79
C TRP A 43 -35.61 22.00 1.40
N VAL A 44 -35.35 23.27 1.68
CA VAL A 44 -36.35 24.20 2.20
C VAL A 44 -36.50 25.38 1.26
N ASN A 45 -37.75 25.73 0.95
CA ASN A 45 -38.08 26.93 0.18
C ASN A 45 -37.53 28.18 0.87
N TYR A 46 -36.72 28.95 0.15
CA TYR A 46 -36.18 30.23 0.57
C TYR A 46 -36.60 31.34 -0.39
N LEU A 47 -37.92 31.48 -0.54
CA LEU A 47 -38.55 32.36 -1.53
C LEU A 47 -38.84 33.77 -0.96
N SER A 48 -39.10 34.73 -1.83
CA SER A 48 -39.73 36.03 -1.50
C SER A 48 -40.50 36.57 -2.70
N GLY A 49 -41.44 37.50 -2.47
CA GLY A 49 -42.23 38.10 -3.56
C GLY A 49 -43.00 37.03 -4.35
N HIS A 50 -42.84 37.04 -5.67
CA HIS A 50 -43.44 36.08 -6.61
C HIS A 50 -42.41 35.10 -7.20
N GLY A 51 -41.23 34.95 -6.60
CA GLY A 51 -40.25 33.95 -7.03
C GLY A 51 -40.76 32.53 -6.79
N TYR A 52 -40.54 31.63 -7.75
CA TYR A 52 -40.99 30.23 -7.67
C TYR A 52 -40.04 29.29 -8.43
N GLY A 53 -40.24 27.99 -8.25
CA GLY A 53 -39.66 26.98 -9.13
C GLY A 53 -40.67 25.90 -9.46
N GLN A 54 -40.40 25.15 -10.52
CA GLN A 54 -41.25 24.05 -10.97
C GLN A 54 -40.42 23.03 -11.76
N SER A 55 -40.82 21.77 -11.68
CA SER A 55 -40.29 20.73 -12.56
C SER A 55 -40.73 20.98 -14.00
N ILE A 56 -39.79 20.90 -14.94
CA ILE A 56 -40.02 20.97 -16.37
C ILE A 56 -39.57 19.63 -16.95
N ALA A 57 -40.49 18.93 -17.61
CA ALA A 57 -40.17 17.76 -18.40
C ALA A 57 -40.06 18.19 -19.87
N ASN A 58 -38.88 18.03 -20.45
CA ASN A 58 -38.63 18.29 -21.86
C ASN A 58 -38.08 17.03 -22.51
N GLU A 59 -38.94 16.31 -23.23
CA GLU A 59 -38.65 14.99 -23.82
C GLU A 59 -38.05 14.02 -22.79
N ASP A 60 -36.76 13.73 -22.89
CA ASP A 60 -36.01 12.79 -22.03
C ASP A 60 -35.27 13.46 -20.86
N LEU A 61 -35.39 14.79 -20.72
CA LEU A 61 -34.72 15.55 -19.65
C LEU A 61 -35.73 16.14 -18.66
N ILE A 62 -35.46 15.91 -17.38
CA ILE A 62 -36.21 16.52 -16.28
C ILE A 62 -35.29 17.54 -15.64
N GLU A 63 -35.76 18.77 -15.55
CA GLU A 63 -35.01 19.91 -15.06
C GLU A 63 -35.85 20.70 -14.06
N TRP A 64 -35.21 21.31 -13.08
CA TRP A 64 -35.88 22.22 -12.16
C TRP A 64 -35.70 23.65 -12.63
N TYR A 65 -36.80 24.26 -13.05
CA TYR A 65 -36.82 25.65 -13.46
C TYR A 65 -36.92 26.57 -12.24
N VAL A 66 -36.08 27.59 -12.23
CA VAL A 66 -36.00 28.64 -11.21
C VAL A 66 -36.41 29.96 -11.86
N ASN A 67 -37.46 30.60 -11.34
CA ASN A 67 -37.93 31.91 -11.80
C ASN A 67 -37.79 32.94 -10.68
N GLY A 68 -36.77 33.79 -10.78
CA GLY A 68 -36.49 34.89 -9.86
C GLY A 68 -36.94 36.27 -10.33
N ASN A 69 -37.82 36.40 -11.33
CA ASN A 69 -38.09 37.68 -11.99
C ASN A 69 -38.76 38.74 -11.11
N ASN A 70 -39.50 38.31 -10.09
CA ASN A 70 -40.29 39.19 -9.23
C ASN A 70 -40.13 38.84 -7.74
N GLY A 71 -38.95 38.36 -7.37
CA GLY A 71 -38.63 37.96 -6.01
C GLY A 71 -37.61 36.81 -5.98
N ARG A 72 -37.10 36.50 -4.80
CA ARG A 72 -36.07 35.48 -4.62
C ARG A 72 -36.66 34.10 -4.89
N ALA A 73 -35.94 33.29 -5.66
CA ALA A 73 -36.26 31.90 -5.93
C ALA A 73 -35.06 31.00 -5.59
N ASN A 74 -34.89 30.72 -4.29
CA ASN A 74 -33.83 29.85 -3.77
C ASN A 74 -34.40 28.67 -2.98
N TRP A 75 -33.59 27.63 -2.91
CA TRP A 75 -33.74 26.51 -1.99
C TRP A 75 -32.51 26.42 -1.11
N LYS A 76 -32.68 25.93 0.12
CA LYS A 76 -31.58 25.83 1.06
C LYS A 76 -31.69 24.64 2.00
N ILE A 77 -30.55 24.26 2.56
CA ILE A 77 -30.42 23.42 3.74
C ILE A 77 -29.66 24.23 4.80
N THR A 78 -30.08 24.14 6.07
CA THR A 78 -29.34 24.72 7.19
C THR A 78 -28.46 23.63 7.80
N PRO A 79 -27.13 23.67 7.60
CA PRO A 79 -26.22 22.68 8.16
C PRO A 79 -26.12 22.85 9.69
N ASP A 80 -25.94 21.75 10.41
CA ASP A 80 -25.69 21.77 11.84
C ASP A 80 -24.20 22.06 12.15
N THR A 81 -23.88 22.23 13.44
CA THR A 81 -22.51 22.51 13.88
C THR A 81 -21.55 21.37 13.57
N THR A 82 -22.02 20.11 13.60
CA THR A 82 -21.19 18.93 13.34
C THR A 82 -20.74 18.90 11.89
N LEU A 83 -21.68 19.04 10.96
CA LEU A 83 -21.43 19.11 9.52
C LEU A 83 -20.52 20.30 9.17
N ASN A 84 -20.76 21.47 9.77
CA ASN A 84 -19.90 22.65 9.54
C ASN A 84 -18.47 22.42 10.01
N ASN A 85 -18.27 21.79 11.17
CA ASN A 85 -16.93 21.46 11.67
C ASN A 85 -16.24 20.40 10.80
N GLN A 86 -16.98 19.36 10.38
CA GLN A 86 -16.46 18.33 9.48
C GLN A 86 -16.00 18.95 8.15
N ALA A 87 -16.83 19.81 7.55
CA ALA A 87 -16.51 20.52 6.31
C ALA A 87 -15.27 21.43 6.43
N GLN A 88 -15.01 22.01 7.60
CA GLN A 88 -13.82 22.82 7.83
C GLN A 88 -12.54 21.99 8.00
N ILE A 89 -12.65 20.78 8.56
CA ILE A 89 -11.51 19.91 8.86
C ILE A 89 -11.11 19.08 7.65
N TYR A 90 -12.08 18.51 6.93
CA TYR A 90 -11.84 17.52 5.87
C TYR A 90 -12.16 18.06 4.46
N GLY A 91 -12.72 19.25 4.38
CA GLY A 91 -13.11 19.89 3.13
C GLY A 91 -14.48 19.46 2.60
N TRP A 92 -14.90 20.14 1.54
CA TRP A 92 -16.20 19.95 0.89
C TRP A 92 -16.14 20.35 -0.57
N GLN A 93 -17.07 19.81 -1.36
CA GLN A 93 -17.30 20.16 -2.77
C GLN A 93 -18.77 20.49 -2.99
N LEU A 94 -19.04 21.60 -3.68
CA LEU A 94 -20.36 21.91 -4.23
C LEU A 94 -20.31 21.80 -5.75
N THR A 95 -21.01 20.81 -6.30
CA THR A 95 -21.14 20.61 -7.74
C THR A 95 -22.54 21.00 -8.19
N THR A 96 -22.66 21.80 -9.24
CA THR A 96 -23.94 22.15 -9.86
C THR A 96 -23.87 21.91 -11.36
N GLN A 97 -24.87 21.24 -11.93
CA GLN A 97 -25.12 21.21 -13.36
C GLN A 97 -26.36 22.04 -13.66
N MET A 98 -26.17 23.19 -14.30
CA MET A 98 -27.27 24.11 -14.61
C MET A 98 -27.00 24.90 -15.88
N ARG A 99 -28.05 25.51 -16.42
CA ARG A 99 -27.98 26.55 -17.45
C ARG A 99 -28.66 27.81 -16.96
N VAL A 100 -28.09 28.96 -17.28
CA VAL A 100 -28.72 30.27 -17.01
C VAL A 100 -29.51 30.67 -18.25
N ALA A 101 -30.79 30.97 -18.09
CA ALA A 101 -31.66 31.33 -19.20
C ALA A 101 -31.69 32.84 -19.43
N SER A 102 -31.74 33.63 -18.36
CA SER A 102 -31.76 35.09 -18.44
C SER A 102 -31.38 35.73 -17.10
N GLY A 103 -31.05 37.02 -17.14
CA GLY A 103 -30.81 37.83 -15.94
C GLY A 103 -29.54 37.41 -15.20
N GLY A 104 -29.57 37.46 -13.86
CA GLY A 104 -28.40 37.14 -13.07
C GLY A 104 -28.68 36.94 -11.59
N TYR A 105 -27.62 37.11 -10.80
CA TYR A 105 -27.65 36.81 -9.36
C TYR A 105 -28.08 35.37 -9.06
N ILE A 106 -27.65 34.44 -9.91
CA ILE A 106 -27.77 33.00 -9.68
C ILE A 106 -26.66 32.60 -8.71
N THR A 107 -27.04 32.10 -7.54
CA THR A 107 -26.15 31.97 -6.37
C THR A 107 -26.23 30.57 -5.80
N ASN A 108 -25.24 29.73 -6.13
CA ASN A 108 -25.07 28.39 -5.58
C ASN A 108 -23.85 28.40 -4.66
N TYR A 109 -24.06 28.24 -3.35
CA TYR A 109 -23.03 28.51 -2.36
C TYR A 109 -23.21 27.78 -1.04
N TYR A 110 -22.14 27.77 -0.25
CA TYR A 110 -22.13 27.35 1.14
C TYR A 110 -21.66 28.47 2.07
N SER A 111 -22.28 28.56 3.23
CA SER A 111 -21.99 29.51 4.30
C SER A 111 -22.16 28.81 5.65
N ASN A 112 -21.15 28.92 6.52
CA ASN A 112 -21.08 28.16 7.78
C ASN A 112 -21.42 28.97 9.05
N GLY A 113 -22.02 30.15 8.88
CA GLY A 113 -22.32 31.09 9.97
C GLY A 113 -21.20 32.09 10.28
N SER A 114 -20.02 31.93 9.68
CA SER A 114 -18.91 32.88 9.81
C SER A 114 -18.36 33.34 8.45
N LYS A 115 -18.24 32.43 7.49
CA LYS A 115 -17.69 32.67 6.17
C LYS A 115 -18.58 32.02 5.11
N ARG A 116 -18.68 32.66 3.94
CA ARG A 116 -19.35 32.11 2.76
C ARG A 116 -18.47 32.14 1.52
N PHE A 117 -18.72 31.19 0.64
CA PHE A 117 -18.10 31.07 -0.68
C PHE A 117 -19.19 31.22 -1.74
N LEU A 118 -19.49 32.47 -2.09
CA LEU A 118 -20.59 32.85 -2.97
C LEU A 118 -20.09 33.32 -4.36
N PRO A 119 -20.18 32.48 -5.41
CA PRO A 119 -20.12 32.94 -6.78
C PRO A 119 -21.49 33.48 -7.20
N ILE A 120 -21.48 34.53 -8.02
CA ILE A 120 -22.67 35.20 -8.53
C ILE A 120 -22.62 35.07 -10.05
N ILE A 121 -23.47 34.19 -10.59
CA ILE A 121 -23.49 33.86 -12.01
C ILE A 121 -24.60 34.68 -12.69
N SER A 122 -24.28 35.28 -13.84
CA SER A 122 -25.18 36.16 -14.58
C SER A 122 -24.96 36.08 -16.08
N ILE A 123 -25.95 36.51 -16.87
CA ILE A 123 -25.77 36.89 -18.27
C ILE A 123 -25.66 38.41 -18.31
N ASN A 124 -24.51 38.92 -18.77
CA ASN A 124 -24.25 40.35 -18.82
C ASN A 124 -24.93 41.01 -20.03
N GLN A 125 -24.76 42.34 -20.16
CA GLN A 125 -25.37 43.12 -21.25
C GLN A 125 -24.85 42.77 -22.65
N ASN A 126 -23.69 42.12 -22.75
CA ASN A 126 -23.10 41.65 -24.01
C ASN A 126 -23.59 40.24 -24.39
N ASN A 127 -24.52 39.67 -23.63
CA ASN A 127 -24.97 38.29 -23.76
C ASN A 127 -23.84 37.27 -23.50
N GLU A 128 -22.98 37.56 -22.53
CA GLU A 128 -21.93 36.66 -22.06
C GLU A 128 -22.34 36.08 -20.70
N LEU A 129 -22.08 34.79 -20.49
CA LEU A 129 -22.20 34.14 -19.19
C LEU A 129 -20.99 34.54 -18.34
N THR A 130 -21.22 35.14 -17.19
CA THR A 130 -20.17 35.66 -16.30
C THR A 130 -20.30 35.15 -14.88
N VAL A 131 -19.19 35.20 -14.14
CA VAL A 131 -19.15 35.03 -12.70
C VAL A 131 -18.48 36.25 -12.05
N THR A 132 -19.06 36.71 -10.94
CA THR A 132 -18.38 37.57 -9.96
C THR A 132 -18.30 36.82 -8.63
N PHE A 133 -17.31 37.14 -7.81
CA PHE A 133 -17.17 36.57 -6.47
C PHE A 133 -17.62 37.61 -5.44
N ASP A 134 -18.37 37.17 -4.43
CA ASP A 134 -18.92 38.06 -3.40
C ASP A 134 -17.83 38.90 -2.72
N GLY A 135 -18.03 40.22 -2.69
CA GLY A 135 -17.04 41.20 -2.21
C GLY A 135 -16.12 41.75 -3.31
N GLU A 136 -16.20 41.22 -4.52
CA GLU A 136 -15.46 41.68 -5.70
C GLU A 136 -16.40 42.33 -6.73
N THR A 137 -15.86 43.22 -7.56
CA THR A 137 -16.60 43.88 -8.65
C THR A 137 -16.20 43.41 -10.04
N ALA A 138 -15.11 42.65 -10.15
CA ALA A 138 -14.60 42.18 -11.42
C ALA A 138 -15.41 40.97 -11.92
N GLU A 139 -15.90 41.06 -13.16
CA GLU A 139 -16.54 39.95 -13.87
C GLU A 139 -15.51 39.10 -14.60
N THR A 140 -15.66 37.79 -14.52
CA THR A 140 -14.93 36.83 -15.37
C THR A 140 -15.92 36.21 -16.34
N VAL A 141 -15.62 36.28 -17.64
CA VAL A 141 -16.41 35.64 -18.69
C VAL A 141 -16.17 34.12 -18.67
N LEU A 142 -17.24 33.36 -18.50
CA LEU A 142 -17.24 31.90 -18.54
C LEU A 142 -17.50 31.38 -19.95
N ALA A 143 -18.51 31.95 -20.63
CA ALA A 143 -18.84 31.66 -22.03
C ALA A 143 -19.35 32.93 -22.74
N ALA A 144 -19.05 33.06 -24.03
CA ALA A 144 -19.42 34.22 -24.86
C ALA A 144 -19.88 33.82 -26.29
N ASP A 145 -20.00 32.52 -26.55
CA ASP A 145 -20.38 31.98 -27.85
C ASP A 145 -21.81 31.40 -27.80
N SER A 146 -22.14 30.49 -28.73
CA SER A 146 -23.44 29.84 -28.76
C SER A 146 -23.75 29.01 -27.50
N THR A 147 -22.77 28.75 -26.63
CA THR A 147 -22.93 27.92 -25.43
C THR A 147 -23.39 28.70 -24.20
N VAL A 148 -23.54 30.04 -24.26
CA VAL A 148 -23.92 30.89 -23.11
C VAL A 148 -25.14 30.38 -22.32
N ASN A 149 -26.12 29.79 -23.01
CA ASN A 149 -27.34 29.25 -22.43
C ASN A 149 -27.37 27.71 -22.33
N ASP A 150 -26.26 27.04 -22.61
CA ASP A 150 -26.12 25.60 -22.48
C ASP A 150 -25.97 25.19 -21.02
N TYR A 151 -26.07 23.89 -20.76
CA TYR A 151 -25.74 23.34 -19.47
C TYR A 151 -24.24 23.29 -19.27
N HIS A 152 -23.81 23.85 -18.15
CA HIS A 152 -22.44 23.79 -17.71
C HIS A 152 -22.33 23.17 -16.33
N ARG A 153 -21.14 22.67 -16.01
CA ARG A 153 -20.77 22.18 -14.70
C ARG A 153 -20.01 23.28 -13.95
N TYR A 154 -20.43 23.53 -12.72
CA TYR A 154 -19.80 24.48 -11.81
C TYR A 154 -19.38 23.71 -10.55
N ASP A 155 -18.10 23.79 -10.19
CA ASP A 155 -17.58 23.17 -8.98
C ASP A 155 -16.96 24.24 -8.07
N ILE A 156 -17.30 24.20 -6.79
CA ILE A 156 -16.52 24.85 -5.73
C ILE A 156 -15.85 23.74 -4.92
N VAL A 157 -14.53 23.76 -4.84
CA VAL A 157 -13.75 22.80 -4.04
C VAL A 157 -13.07 23.56 -2.92
N PHE A 158 -13.35 23.21 -1.68
CA PHE A 158 -12.75 23.84 -0.50
C PHE A 158 -11.52 23.08 -0.02
N HIS A 159 -10.47 23.83 0.27
CA HIS A 159 -9.19 23.33 0.74
C HIS A 159 -9.04 23.60 2.24
N PRO A 160 -9.03 22.56 3.09
CA PRO A 160 -8.83 22.73 4.52
C PRO A 160 -7.39 23.17 4.83
N GLY A 161 -7.22 23.90 5.92
CA GLY A 161 -5.92 24.35 6.41
C GLY A 161 -6.04 25.60 7.27
N ASP A 162 -4.90 26.11 7.75
CA ASP A 162 -4.85 27.36 8.53
C ASP A 162 -5.38 28.54 7.71
N THR A 163 -5.03 28.59 6.44
CA THR A 163 -5.60 29.53 5.47
C THR A 163 -6.68 28.80 4.66
N GLN A 164 -7.90 28.78 5.20
CA GLN A 164 -9.04 28.17 4.52
C GLN A 164 -9.38 28.90 3.23
N THR A 165 -9.20 28.23 2.10
CA THR A 165 -9.51 28.73 0.75
C THR A 165 -10.42 27.77 -0.01
N ALA A 166 -10.93 28.21 -1.16
CA ALA A 166 -11.59 27.37 -2.13
C ALA A 166 -11.10 27.72 -3.54
N SER A 167 -11.39 26.82 -4.48
CA SER A 167 -11.20 27.05 -5.90
C SER A 167 -12.53 26.85 -6.63
N PHE A 168 -12.76 27.66 -7.66
CA PHE A 168 -13.97 27.61 -8.50
C PHE A 168 -13.61 27.16 -9.91
N TYR A 169 -14.38 26.21 -10.41
CA TYR A 169 -14.19 25.60 -11.72
C TYR A 169 -15.44 25.71 -12.57
N PHE A 170 -15.24 25.84 -13.88
CA PHE A 170 -16.28 25.87 -14.89
C PHE A 170 -15.92 24.86 -15.98
N ASP A 171 -16.78 23.87 -16.20
CA ASP A 171 -16.56 22.73 -17.10
C ASP A 171 -15.19 22.06 -16.89
N GLY A 172 -14.83 21.87 -15.62
CA GLY A 172 -13.57 21.26 -15.21
C GLY A 172 -12.34 22.17 -15.34
N ARG A 173 -12.47 23.39 -15.85
CA ARG A 173 -11.37 24.38 -15.93
C ARG A 173 -11.34 25.26 -14.68
N LEU A 174 -10.18 25.41 -14.08
CA LEU A 174 -9.96 26.35 -12.98
C LEU A 174 -10.19 27.80 -13.44
N ILE A 175 -11.08 28.52 -12.73
CA ILE A 175 -11.40 29.93 -12.99
C ILE A 175 -10.87 30.83 -11.87
N ARG A 176 -10.96 30.36 -10.62
CA ARG A 176 -10.49 31.10 -9.45
C ARG A 176 -9.81 30.13 -8.50
N ASP A 177 -8.62 30.50 -8.04
CA ASP A 177 -7.90 29.78 -7.00
C ASP A 177 -7.65 30.67 -5.77
N GLN A 178 -7.28 30.05 -4.65
CA GLN A 178 -6.99 30.71 -3.38
C GLN A 178 -8.09 31.68 -2.94
N TRP A 179 -9.34 31.36 -3.25
CA TRP A 179 -10.47 32.20 -2.89
C TRP A 179 -10.69 32.11 -1.39
N VAL A 180 -10.49 33.19 -0.65
CA VAL A 180 -10.56 33.20 0.82
C VAL A 180 -11.98 33.25 1.40
N GLY A 181 -12.99 33.45 0.53
CA GLY A 181 -14.38 33.68 0.92
C GLY A 181 -14.62 35.02 1.62
N THR A 182 -15.89 35.30 1.94
CA THR A 182 -16.32 36.58 2.55
C THR A 182 -17.01 36.32 3.88
N ALA A 183 -16.80 37.21 4.85
CA ALA A 183 -17.45 37.11 6.16
C ALA A 183 -18.98 37.19 6.02
N SER A 184 -19.70 36.27 6.65
CA SER A 184 -21.16 36.19 6.59
C SER A 184 -21.72 35.46 7.80
N ASN A 185 -22.82 36.01 8.36
CA ASN A 185 -23.58 35.35 9.43
C ASN A 185 -24.61 34.33 8.89
N GLN A 186 -24.69 34.13 7.58
CA GLN A 186 -25.56 33.12 6.99
C GLN A 186 -25.05 31.72 7.35
N ASN A 187 -25.95 30.81 7.70
CA ASN A 187 -25.63 29.40 7.85
C ASN A 187 -26.55 28.59 6.94
N MET A 188 -26.07 28.27 5.74
CA MET A 188 -26.86 27.57 4.71
C MET A 188 -25.99 27.04 3.57
N ILE A 189 -26.44 25.93 3.00
CA ILE A 189 -26.16 25.54 1.61
C ILE A 189 -27.35 26.06 0.81
N ALA A 190 -27.14 26.86 -0.22
CA ALA A 190 -28.24 27.48 -0.97
C ALA A 190 -27.95 27.54 -2.47
N TRP A 191 -29.02 27.48 -3.27
CA TRP A 191 -28.97 27.55 -4.73
C TRP A 191 -30.25 28.15 -5.31
N GLY A 192 -30.16 28.68 -6.53
CA GLY A 192 -31.23 29.37 -7.26
C GLY A 192 -30.90 30.85 -7.53
N ASN A 193 -31.94 31.68 -7.71
CA ASN A 193 -31.80 33.14 -7.78
C ASN A 193 -31.90 33.77 -6.37
N GLY A 194 -30.77 34.26 -5.86
CA GLY A 194 -30.61 34.71 -4.48
C GLY A 194 -31.08 36.13 -4.18
N SER A 195 -31.65 36.84 -5.15
CA SER A 195 -32.03 38.26 -5.01
C SER A 195 -33.54 38.47 -5.04
N SER A 196 -34.03 39.45 -4.29
CA SER A 196 -35.43 39.91 -4.44
C SER A 196 -35.57 41.06 -5.43
N SER A 197 -34.45 41.64 -5.89
CA SER A 197 -34.41 42.85 -6.72
C SER A 197 -33.75 42.64 -8.08
N ILE A 198 -33.03 41.53 -8.28
CA ILE A 198 -32.34 41.21 -9.53
C ILE A 198 -32.99 39.96 -10.12
N ALA A 199 -33.64 40.15 -11.26
CA ALA A 199 -34.27 39.08 -12.02
C ALA A 199 -33.21 38.07 -12.51
N GLY A 200 -33.55 36.79 -12.43
CA GLY A 200 -32.70 35.70 -12.91
C GLY A 200 -33.51 34.43 -13.11
N GLU A 201 -33.25 33.75 -14.21
CA GLU A 201 -33.88 32.49 -14.56
C GLU A 201 -32.80 31.45 -14.86
N ALA A 202 -32.95 30.24 -14.31
CA ALA A 202 -32.01 29.16 -14.50
C ALA A 202 -32.72 27.81 -14.45
N TYR A 203 -32.09 26.79 -15.02
CA TYR A 203 -32.59 25.42 -15.02
C TYR A 203 -31.50 24.48 -14.50
N TYR A 204 -31.86 23.65 -13.53
CA TYR A 204 -30.93 22.77 -12.82
C TYR A 204 -31.17 21.32 -13.23
N LYS A 205 -30.09 20.62 -13.58
CA LYS A 205 -30.04 19.16 -13.76
C LYS A 205 -29.67 18.46 -12.46
N SER A 206 -28.75 19.06 -11.71
CA SER A 206 -28.36 18.53 -10.41
C SER A 206 -27.66 19.60 -9.59
N ILE A 207 -27.73 19.42 -8.28
CA ILE A 207 -26.85 20.06 -7.32
C ILE A 207 -26.48 19.04 -6.26
N ALA A 208 -25.21 19.00 -5.88
CA ALA A 208 -24.69 18.11 -4.85
C ALA A 208 -23.67 18.84 -3.99
N PHE A 209 -23.93 18.90 -2.69
CA PHE A 209 -22.96 19.34 -1.69
C PHE A 209 -22.46 18.11 -0.94
N GLN A 210 -21.16 17.84 -1.09
CA GLN A 210 -20.47 16.70 -0.48
C GLN A 210 -19.48 17.21 0.55
N VAL A 211 -19.54 16.64 1.75
CA VAL A 211 -18.55 16.88 2.80
C VAL A 211 -17.69 15.63 2.95
N ASN A 212 -16.38 15.81 3.03
CA ASN A 212 -15.44 14.71 3.25
C ASN A 212 -15.36 14.33 4.73
N GLY A 213 -14.70 13.22 5.02
CA GLY A 213 -14.34 12.84 6.39
C GLY A 213 -15.38 11.98 7.09
N ASP A 214 -16.20 11.24 6.35
CA ASP A 214 -17.15 10.30 6.95
C ASP A 214 -16.40 9.16 7.63
N ALA A 215 -16.83 8.80 8.84
CA ALA A 215 -16.17 7.78 9.62
C ALA A 215 -16.59 6.38 9.19
N VAL A 216 -15.63 5.53 8.84
CA VAL A 216 -15.87 4.18 8.32
C VAL A 216 -15.53 3.07 9.31
N PHE A 217 -14.53 3.32 10.18
CA PHE A 217 -14.16 2.48 11.32
C PHE A 217 -13.94 3.35 12.57
N SER A 218 -13.79 2.73 13.74
CA SER A 218 -13.67 3.44 15.02
C SER A 218 -12.45 2.99 15.81
N SER A 219 -11.76 3.94 16.42
CA SER A 219 -10.71 3.67 17.41
C SER A 219 -11.25 2.76 18.54
N PRO A 220 -10.44 1.83 19.08
CA PRO A 220 -8.99 1.71 18.89
C PRO A 220 -8.55 0.92 17.64
N ASP A 221 -9.45 0.64 16.70
CA ASP A 221 -9.11 0.04 15.40
C ASP A 221 -8.20 0.98 14.60
N ARG A 222 -7.28 0.39 13.82
CA ARG A 222 -6.16 1.09 13.16
C ARG A 222 -5.75 0.41 11.86
N ILE A 223 -4.78 1.00 11.17
CA ILE A 223 -4.07 0.41 10.02
C ILE A 223 -5.02 0.18 8.82
N PRO A 224 -5.51 1.28 8.21
CA PRO A 224 -6.46 1.16 7.11
C PRO A 224 -5.81 0.91 5.76
N SER A 225 -6.54 0.25 4.87
CA SER A 225 -6.19 0.11 3.45
C SER A 225 -7.44 0.07 2.57
N LEU A 226 -7.31 0.35 1.28
CA LEU A 226 -8.44 0.32 0.34
C LEU A 226 -8.06 -0.10 -1.09
N VAL A 227 -9.04 -0.66 -1.81
CA VAL A 227 -8.99 -0.87 -3.27
C VAL A 227 -10.35 -0.61 -3.90
N VAL A 228 -10.34 -0.37 -5.21
CA VAL A 228 -11.55 -0.05 -6.00
C VAL A 228 -11.62 -1.00 -7.20
N SER A 229 -12.83 -1.45 -7.55
CA SER A 229 -13.06 -2.22 -8.78
C SER A 229 -13.20 -1.29 -9.99
N ASP A 230 -12.37 -1.49 -11.01
CA ASP A 230 -12.51 -0.82 -12.31
C ASP A 230 -13.62 -1.45 -13.19
N LYS A 231 -13.96 -2.73 -12.97
CA LYS A 231 -14.98 -3.47 -13.75
C LYS A 231 -16.39 -3.24 -13.24
N THR A 232 -16.52 -2.90 -11.95
CA THR A 232 -17.81 -2.63 -11.29
C THR A 232 -17.73 -1.24 -10.67
N PRO A 233 -17.92 -0.17 -11.48
CA PRO A 233 -17.81 1.20 -10.99
C PRO A 233 -18.68 1.44 -9.77
N GLY A 234 -18.10 2.09 -8.76
CA GLY A 234 -18.73 2.34 -7.47
C GLY A 234 -18.39 1.32 -6.39
N THR A 235 -17.84 0.15 -6.73
CA THR A 235 -17.39 -0.82 -5.72
C THR A 235 -16.05 -0.42 -5.10
N VAL A 236 -16.07 -0.15 -3.80
CA VAL A 236 -14.90 0.15 -2.97
C VAL A 236 -14.85 -0.84 -1.81
N VAL A 237 -13.67 -1.42 -1.55
CA VAL A 237 -13.45 -2.33 -0.41
C VAL A 237 -12.38 -1.73 0.49
N ILE A 238 -12.71 -1.56 1.78
CA ILE A 238 -11.82 -0.99 2.79
C ILE A 238 -11.54 -2.03 3.88
N PHE A 239 -10.37 -1.91 4.50
CA PHE A 239 -9.93 -2.80 5.58
C PHE A 239 -9.36 -1.99 6.75
N ALA A 240 -9.34 -2.62 7.92
CA ALA A 240 -8.62 -2.16 9.10
C ALA A 240 -8.31 -3.33 10.04
N GLU A 241 -7.46 -3.11 11.03
CA GLU A 241 -7.29 -3.98 12.18
C GLU A 241 -8.31 -3.63 13.26
N LYS A 242 -9.17 -4.59 13.59
CA LYS A 242 -10.01 -4.53 14.78
C LYS A 242 -9.13 -4.81 15.99
N ARG A 243 -9.00 -3.85 16.92
CA ARG A 243 -8.06 -3.97 18.05
C ARG A 243 -8.78 -4.04 19.38
N VAL A 244 -9.33 -5.20 19.74
CA VAL A 244 -9.99 -5.36 21.05
C VAL A 244 -8.95 -5.22 22.15
N GLY A 245 -8.99 -4.12 22.92
CA GLY A 245 -7.96 -3.77 23.92
C GLY A 245 -6.97 -2.69 23.45
N GLY A 246 -6.91 -2.41 22.16
CA GLY A 246 -6.31 -1.22 21.53
C GLY A 246 -4.80 -1.19 21.37
N GLY A 247 -4.11 -2.29 21.66
CA GLY A 247 -2.67 -2.43 21.43
C GLY A 247 -2.29 -2.81 20.00
N ASP A 248 -1.01 -2.66 19.67
CA ASP A 248 -0.40 -3.39 18.55
C ASP A 248 -0.48 -4.90 18.79
N PRO A 249 -0.39 -5.74 17.74
CA PRO A 249 -0.37 -7.20 17.90
C PRO A 249 0.76 -7.66 18.85
N GLY A 250 0.53 -8.77 19.53
CA GLY A 250 1.47 -9.39 20.46
C GLY A 250 1.40 -8.85 21.89
N ALA A 251 0.34 -8.15 22.29
CA ALA A 251 0.12 -7.79 23.69
C ALA A 251 -0.90 -8.73 24.35
N ILE A 252 -0.60 -9.22 25.56
CA ILE A 252 -1.47 -10.18 26.26
C ILE A 252 -2.85 -9.59 26.60
N SER A 253 -3.00 -8.27 26.52
CA SER A 253 -4.23 -7.54 26.81
C SER A 253 -5.12 -7.28 25.59
N ASN A 254 -4.74 -7.70 24.39
CA ASN A 254 -5.55 -7.51 23.19
C ASN A 254 -5.79 -8.79 22.39
N THR A 255 -6.82 -8.72 21.55
CA THR A 255 -7.07 -9.66 20.46
C THR A 255 -7.37 -8.83 19.23
N ASN A 256 -6.50 -8.93 18.23
CA ASN A 256 -6.60 -8.19 16.99
C ASN A 256 -7.09 -9.08 15.86
N ASP A 257 -7.99 -8.56 15.03
CA ASP A 257 -8.59 -9.24 13.88
C ASP A 257 -8.59 -8.33 12.64
N ILE A 258 -8.82 -8.90 11.45
CA ILE A 258 -9.01 -8.11 10.23
C ILE A 258 -10.50 -7.86 9.98
N ILE A 259 -10.86 -6.60 9.81
CA ILE A 259 -12.23 -6.17 9.48
C ILE A 259 -12.29 -5.51 8.11
N THR A 260 -13.45 -5.62 7.46
CA THR A 260 -13.71 -5.01 6.17
C THR A 260 -15.12 -4.42 6.07
N ARG A 261 -15.28 -3.46 5.15
CA ARG A 261 -16.56 -2.96 4.66
C ARG A 261 -16.49 -2.75 3.16
N THR A 262 -17.63 -2.88 2.49
CA THR A 262 -17.77 -2.67 1.05
C THR A 262 -18.80 -1.59 0.77
N SER A 263 -18.49 -0.69 -0.16
CA SER A 263 -19.42 0.25 -0.77
C SER A 263 -19.73 -0.19 -2.21
N GLN A 264 -20.92 0.14 -2.72
CA GLN A 264 -21.33 -0.06 -4.11
C GLN A 264 -21.74 1.25 -4.80
N ASP A 265 -21.47 2.38 -4.16
CA ASP A 265 -21.91 3.71 -4.56
C ASP A 265 -20.80 4.75 -4.38
N TYR A 266 -19.57 4.38 -4.74
CA TYR A 266 -18.38 5.23 -4.74
C TYR A 266 -17.96 5.69 -3.34
N GLY A 267 -18.13 4.83 -2.34
CA GLY A 267 -17.76 5.10 -0.94
C GLY A 267 -18.77 5.97 -0.19
N ARG A 268 -19.99 6.16 -0.73
CA ARG A 268 -21.03 6.95 -0.06
C ARG A 268 -21.69 6.16 1.06
N THR A 269 -22.08 4.92 0.83
CA THR A 269 -22.64 4.04 1.86
C THR A 269 -21.81 2.77 1.98
N TRP A 270 -21.83 2.20 3.18
CA TRP A 270 -20.99 1.06 3.54
C TRP A 270 -21.81 -0.09 4.10
N SER A 271 -21.45 -1.32 3.73
CA SER A 271 -21.97 -2.55 4.32
C SER A 271 -21.77 -2.58 5.83
N ASN A 272 -22.37 -3.55 6.51
CA ASN A 272 -21.97 -3.85 7.88
C ASN A 272 -20.49 -4.26 7.93
N GLU A 273 -19.84 -3.97 9.04
CA GLU A 273 -18.49 -4.47 9.34
C GLU A 273 -18.51 -6.00 9.38
N LEU A 274 -17.56 -6.60 8.69
CA LEU A 274 -17.32 -8.04 8.67
C LEU A 274 -15.93 -8.32 9.23
N ASN A 275 -15.82 -9.25 10.19
CA ASN A 275 -14.55 -9.77 10.69
C ASN A 275 -14.14 -10.99 9.85
N LEU A 276 -13.02 -10.88 9.14
CA LEU A 276 -12.52 -11.92 8.22
C LEU A 276 -11.76 -13.04 8.95
N THR A 277 -11.28 -12.78 10.17
CA THR A 277 -10.37 -13.69 10.89
C THR A 277 -11.00 -14.39 12.09
N GLU A 278 -12.22 -14.00 12.49
CA GLU A 278 -12.94 -14.62 13.62
C GLU A 278 -13.04 -16.15 13.48
N GLU A 279 -13.30 -16.66 12.26
CA GLU A 279 -13.44 -18.11 12.01
C GLU A 279 -12.13 -18.89 12.20
N ILE A 280 -10.99 -18.23 12.05
CA ILE A 280 -9.65 -18.82 12.25
C ILE A 280 -9.01 -18.41 13.59
N ASN A 281 -9.76 -17.71 14.46
CA ASN A 281 -9.33 -17.23 15.78
C ASN A 281 -10.29 -17.58 16.93
N ILE A 282 -10.94 -18.75 16.86
CA ILE A 282 -12.04 -19.15 17.78
C ILE A 282 -11.68 -19.09 19.27
N SER A 283 -10.40 -19.24 19.61
CA SER A 283 -9.87 -19.24 20.98
C SER A 283 -9.20 -17.93 21.40
N ASP A 284 -9.16 -16.91 20.55
CA ASP A 284 -8.47 -15.64 20.78
C ASP A 284 -6.96 -15.81 21.07
N ASP A 285 -6.36 -16.91 20.58
CA ASP A 285 -4.93 -17.23 20.78
C ASP A 285 -4.01 -16.42 19.83
N PHE A 286 -4.60 -15.79 18.81
CA PHE A 286 -3.88 -15.06 17.77
C PHE A 286 -4.28 -13.61 17.67
N ASP A 287 -3.36 -12.81 17.16
CA ASP A 287 -3.61 -11.49 16.62
C ASP A 287 -3.39 -11.52 15.12
N PHE A 288 -4.19 -10.74 14.38
CA PHE A 288 -3.99 -10.48 12.96
C PHE A 288 -3.68 -9.00 12.73
N SER A 289 -2.84 -8.70 11.75
CA SER A 289 -2.44 -7.33 11.44
C SER A 289 -2.18 -7.12 9.95
N ASP A 290 -2.10 -5.85 9.56
CA ASP A 290 -1.61 -5.39 8.26
C ASP A 290 -2.38 -5.95 7.05
N PRO A 291 -3.68 -5.60 6.89
CA PRO A 291 -4.46 -6.02 5.72
C PRO A 291 -3.97 -5.32 4.45
N ARG A 292 -3.39 -6.09 3.52
CA ARG A 292 -2.82 -5.66 2.24
C ARG A 292 -3.66 -6.18 1.07
N PRO A 293 -4.69 -5.44 0.62
CA PRO A 293 -5.50 -5.82 -0.54
C PRO A 293 -4.79 -5.58 -1.88
N ILE A 294 -5.11 -6.42 -2.85
CA ILE A 294 -4.79 -6.30 -4.27
C ILE A 294 -6.10 -6.48 -5.04
N TYR A 295 -6.40 -5.59 -5.97
CA TYR A 295 -7.48 -5.78 -6.93
C TYR A 295 -6.97 -6.48 -8.18
N LEU A 296 -7.63 -7.57 -8.56
CA LEU A 296 -7.35 -8.40 -9.73
C LEU A 296 -8.37 -8.04 -10.81
N ALA A 297 -7.95 -7.29 -11.82
CA ALA A 297 -8.88 -6.68 -12.79
C ALA A 297 -9.44 -7.70 -13.79
N ASP A 298 -8.71 -8.77 -14.07
CA ASP A 298 -9.09 -9.83 -15.00
C ASP A 298 -10.17 -10.77 -14.42
N GLU A 299 -10.14 -10.99 -13.10
CA GLU A 299 -11.14 -11.79 -12.38
C GLU A 299 -12.21 -10.95 -11.70
N ASN A 300 -12.03 -9.62 -11.64
CA ASN A 300 -12.86 -8.70 -10.86
C ASN A 300 -12.98 -9.17 -9.40
N LYS A 301 -11.83 -9.40 -8.75
CA LYS A 301 -11.73 -9.88 -7.37
C LYS A 301 -10.80 -9.01 -6.55
N VAL A 302 -10.95 -9.07 -5.23
CA VAL A 302 -10.00 -8.49 -4.28
C VAL A 302 -9.36 -9.61 -3.48
N LEU A 303 -8.03 -9.72 -3.51
CA LEU A 303 -7.27 -10.61 -2.65
C LEU A 303 -6.66 -9.77 -1.53
N VAL A 304 -6.96 -10.07 -0.26
CA VAL A 304 -6.37 -9.36 0.89
C VAL A 304 -5.46 -10.30 1.67
N SER A 305 -4.16 -10.00 1.67
CA SER A 305 -3.17 -10.69 2.49
C SER A 305 -3.04 -10.02 3.85
N TYR A 306 -2.81 -10.78 4.91
CA TYR A 306 -2.57 -10.28 6.26
C TYR A 306 -1.73 -11.27 7.05
N VAL A 307 -1.14 -10.82 8.16
CA VAL A 307 -0.28 -11.68 9.00
C VAL A 307 -1.00 -12.10 10.28
N ARG A 308 -0.72 -13.32 10.72
CA ARG A 308 -1.08 -13.87 12.03
C ARG A 308 0.11 -13.84 12.96
N TRP A 309 -0.14 -13.60 14.24
CA TRP A 309 0.80 -13.64 15.36
C TRP A 309 0.20 -14.45 16.52
N PRO A 310 0.99 -15.11 17.39
CA PRO A 310 0.49 -15.42 18.72
C PRO A 310 0.20 -14.13 19.49
N THR A 311 -0.90 -14.08 20.25
CA THR A 311 -1.36 -12.85 20.95
C THR A 311 -0.32 -12.27 21.94
N ASN A 312 0.68 -13.03 22.37
CA ASN A 312 1.69 -12.58 23.32
C ASN A 312 3.05 -12.20 22.71
N ALA A 313 3.24 -12.34 21.39
CA ALA A 313 4.49 -12.04 20.71
C ALA A 313 4.30 -11.73 19.22
N ALA A 314 4.68 -10.52 18.81
CA ALA A 314 4.68 -10.09 17.41
C ALA A 314 6.03 -9.42 17.06
N GLN A 315 6.04 -8.61 15.99
CA GLN A 315 7.20 -7.88 15.50
C GLN A 315 7.82 -6.95 16.55
N ASN A 316 7.00 -6.27 17.37
CA ASN A 316 7.48 -5.29 18.34
C ASN A 316 8.42 -5.89 19.40
N GLY A 317 9.63 -5.32 19.48
CA GLY A 317 10.69 -5.74 20.39
C GLY A 317 11.30 -7.10 20.05
N ASP A 318 11.20 -7.50 18.78
CA ASP A 318 11.67 -8.77 18.24
C ASP A 318 11.20 -9.97 19.06
N ARG A 319 9.99 -9.89 19.63
CA ARG A 319 9.49 -10.91 20.55
C ARG A 319 9.11 -12.18 19.82
N ILE A 320 8.59 -12.06 18.60
CA ILE A 320 8.32 -13.20 17.73
C ILE A 320 9.59 -14.02 17.46
N LYS A 321 9.42 -15.32 17.24
CA LYS A 321 10.50 -16.27 16.95
C LYS A 321 10.11 -17.19 15.80
N PRO A 322 11.08 -17.78 15.06
CA PRO A 322 10.77 -18.62 13.91
C PRO A 322 9.83 -19.81 14.22
N TRP A 323 9.95 -20.40 15.41
CA TRP A 323 9.12 -21.52 15.88
C TRP A 323 7.72 -21.12 16.38
N MET A 324 7.47 -19.83 16.57
CA MET A 324 6.15 -19.32 16.98
C MET A 324 5.19 -19.31 15.79
N PRO A 325 3.87 -19.39 16.03
CA PRO A 325 2.87 -19.58 14.98
C PRO A 325 2.56 -18.32 14.14
N SER A 326 3.56 -17.49 13.82
CA SER A 326 3.37 -16.39 12.87
C SER A 326 3.39 -16.87 11.42
N GLY A 327 2.59 -16.23 10.57
CA GLY A 327 2.40 -16.65 9.19
C GLY A 327 1.44 -15.76 8.41
N VAL A 328 1.43 -15.91 7.08
CA VAL A 328 0.63 -15.08 6.17
C VAL A 328 -0.56 -15.87 5.66
N PHE A 329 -1.71 -15.19 5.64
CA PHE A 329 -2.97 -15.69 5.13
C PHE A 329 -3.53 -14.71 4.11
N TYR A 330 -4.44 -15.16 3.26
CA TYR A 330 -5.26 -14.26 2.45
C TYR A 330 -6.73 -14.69 2.41
N ASN A 331 -7.63 -13.74 2.17
CA ASN A 331 -9.00 -14.00 1.71
C ASN A 331 -9.20 -13.44 0.30
N VAL A 332 -10.18 -13.99 -0.41
CA VAL A 332 -10.62 -13.49 -1.71
C VAL A 332 -12.06 -13.01 -1.62
N TYR A 333 -12.33 -11.83 -2.16
CA TYR A 333 -13.66 -11.26 -2.33
C TYR A 333 -14.05 -11.27 -3.81
N ASP A 334 -15.17 -11.93 -4.10
CA ASP A 334 -15.81 -11.91 -5.41
C ASP A 334 -16.72 -10.67 -5.49
N VAL A 335 -16.31 -9.70 -6.31
CA VAL A 335 -17.04 -8.43 -6.47
C VAL A 335 -18.41 -8.65 -7.09
N ALA A 336 -18.53 -9.56 -8.06
CA ALA A 336 -19.77 -9.78 -8.80
C ALA A 336 -20.84 -10.44 -7.92
N ASN A 337 -20.44 -11.38 -7.07
CA ASN A 337 -21.34 -12.11 -6.17
C ASN A 337 -21.46 -11.47 -4.78
N ASN A 338 -20.61 -10.50 -4.45
CA ASN A 338 -20.52 -9.85 -3.13
C ASN A 338 -20.32 -10.89 -2.00
N THR A 339 -19.35 -11.77 -2.18
CA THR A 339 -19.07 -12.88 -1.25
C THR A 339 -17.59 -13.00 -0.94
N TRP A 340 -17.28 -13.42 0.29
CA TRP A 340 -15.94 -13.72 0.75
C TRP A 340 -15.67 -15.23 0.75
N GLU A 341 -14.50 -15.61 0.25
CA GLU A 341 -13.96 -16.96 0.36
C GLU A 341 -13.26 -17.18 1.72
N GLN A 342 -13.07 -18.44 2.08
CA GLN A 342 -12.40 -18.85 3.32
C GLN A 342 -10.89 -18.48 3.30
N PRO A 343 -10.27 -18.19 4.47
CA PRO A 343 -8.85 -17.87 4.53
C PRO A 343 -7.94 -18.99 4.00
N VAL A 344 -6.96 -18.63 3.19
CA VAL A 344 -5.90 -19.53 2.69
C VAL A 344 -4.58 -19.22 3.39
N ASN A 345 -3.91 -20.25 3.90
CA ASN A 345 -2.60 -20.09 4.55
C ASN A 345 -1.47 -20.29 3.55
N VAL A 346 -0.67 -19.25 3.33
CA VAL A 346 0.49 -19.25 2.40
C VAL A 346 1.82 -19.15 3.14
N THR A 347 1.84 -19.40 4.45
CA THR A 347 3.04 -19.25 5.28
C THR A 347 4.22 -20.08 4.77
N SER A 348 3.98 -21.30 4.27
CA SER A 348 5.05 -22.16 3.72
C SER A 348 5.75 -21.58 2.50
N ASP A 349 5.05 -20.72 1.78
CA ASP A 349 5.46 -20.21 0.48
C ASP A 349 6.34 -18.97 0.65
N VAL A 350 6.01 -18.14 1.64
CA VAL A 350 6.65 -16.83 1.84
C VAL A 350 7.49 -16.71 3.11
N LYS A 351 7.28 -17.56 4.13
CA LYS A 351 8.08 -17.53 5.38
C LYS A 351 9.25 -18.50 5.27
N GLU A 352 10.39 -17.97 4.85
CA GLU A 352 11.65 -18.73 4.77
C GLU A 352 12.01 -19.38 6.13
N ARG A 353 12.50 -20.62 6.08
CA ARG A 353 13.01 -21.38 7.23
C ARG A 353 14.39 -21.94 6.93
N THR A 354 15.42 -21.24 7.38
CA THR A 354 16.81 -21.51 7.04
C THR A 354 17.74 -21.19 8.19
N LEU A 355 18.92 -21.82 8.19
CA LEU A 355 20.08 -21.31 8.92
C LEU A 355 20.70 -20.21 8.06
N GLN A 356 20.73 -18.99 8.57
CA GLN A 356 21.35 -17.85 7.92
C GLN A 356 22.72 -17.60 8.53
N ILE A 357 23.74 -17.51 7.68
CA ILE A 357 25.13 -17.24 8.08
C ILE A 357 25.55 -15.92 7.46
N ILE A 358 25.97 -14.99 8.31
CA ILE A 358 26.32 -13.62 7.94
C ILE A 358 27.80 -13.42 8.25
N GLY A 359 28.63 -13.49 7.21
CA GLY A 359 30.05 -13.15 7.25
C GLY A 359 30.26 -11.69 6.89
N TRP A 360 29.63 -10.77 7.63
CA TRP A 360 29.85 -9.33 7.45
C TRP A 360 30.92 -8.85 8.43
N GLY A 361 32.13 -8.53 7.98
CA GLY A 361 33.27 -8.18 8.83
C GLY A 361 33.90 -9.37 9.57
N GLY A 362 33.80 -10.58 9.00
CA GLY A 362 34.34 -11.82 9.56
C GLY A 362 33.92 -13.04 8.75
N HIS A 363 34.33 -14.23 9.19
CA HIS A 363 33.90 -15.50 8.58
C HIS A 363 33.19 -16.38 9.60
N GLU A 364 32.28 -17.20 9.12
CA GLU A 364 31.67 -18.27 9.91
C GLU A 364 31.28 -19.44 9.01
N TYR A 365 31.80 -20.63 9.29
CA TYR A 365 31.48 -21.84 8.55
C TYR A 365 31.54 -23.08 9.44
N TYR A 366 30.89 -24.13 8.98
CA TYR A 366 30.70 -25.37 9.71
C TYR A 366 31.33 -26.53 8.96
N THR A 367 32.04 -27.39 9.68
CA THR A 367 32.68 -28.60 9.12
C THR A 367 32.32 -29.85 9.89
N ARG A 368 32.36 -30.99 9.22
CA ARG A 368 32.23 -32.31 9.83
C ARG A 368 33.08 -33.29 9.06
N SER A 369 33.44 -34.42 9.66
CA SER A 369 34.07 -35.51 8.90
C SER A 369 33.11 -36.02 7.82
N SER A 370 33.60 -36.12 6.59
CA SER A 370 32.80 -36.54 5.43
C SER A 370 32.61 -38.06 5.35
N GLN A 371 33.46 -38.86 6.01
CA GLN A 371 33.42 -40.33 6.03
C GLN A 371 33.49 -40.99 4.62
N ILE A 372 33.93 -40.24 3.60
CA ILE A 372 34.14 -40.69 2.23
C ILE A 372 35.64 -40.81 1.92
N THR A 373 35.95 -41.50 0.83
CA THR A 373 37.29 -41.62 0.26
C THR A 373 37.24 -41.36 -1.25
N ALA A 374 38.40 -41.17 -1.90
CA ALA A 374 38.48 -41.06 -3.35
C ALA A 374 38.01 -42.31 -4.14
N THR A 375 37.80 -43.43 -3.46
CA THR A 375 37.25 -44.66 -4.08
C THR A 375 35.73 -44.77 -3.99
N ASP A 376 35.09 -43.91 -3.21
CA ASP A 376 33.65 -43.89 -3.05
C ASP A 376 33.00 -43.01 -4.13
N SER A 377 31.83 -43.40 -4.62
CA SER A 377 30.94 -42.45 -5.30
C SER A 377 30.11 -41.71 -4.25
N TRP A 378 29.92 -40.42 -4.41
CA TRP A 378 29.17 -39.62 -3.45
C TRP A 378 28.44 -38.44 -4.10
N ASP A 379 27.40 -37.98 -3.42
CA ASP A 379 26.58 -36.83 -3.80
C ASP A 379 26.40 -35.92 -2.57
N PHE A 380 26.97 -34.72 -2.64
CA PHE A 380 26.75 -33.67 -1.65
C PHE A 380 25.71 -32.69 -2.20
N SER A 381 24.48 -32.78 -1.71
CA SER A 381 23.34 -31.96 -2.15
C SER A 381 22.94 -30.96 -1.07
N THR A 382 22.70 -29.71 -1.46
CA THR A 382 22.31 -28.62 -0.54
C THR A 382 21.20 -27.79 -1.17
N GLN A 383 20.14 -27.49 -0.40
CA GLN A 383 19.19 -26.43 -0.74
C GLN A 383 19.62 -25.14 -0.04
N LEU A 384 19.92 -24.11 -0.83
CA LEU A 384 20.44 -22.83 -0.33
C LEU A 384 19.97 -21.64 -1.17
N SER A 385 20.09 -20.46 -0.59
CA SER A 385 20.02 -19.17 -1.30
C SER A 385 21.22 -18.29 -0.92
N ILE A 386 21.52 -17.33 -1.78
CA ILE A 386 22.60 -16.37 -1.58
C ILE A 386 21.97 -14.99 -1.42
N TYR A 387 22.08 -14.44 -0.22
CA TYR A 387 21.52 -13.12 0.08
C TYR A 387 22.43 -12.01 -0.46
N SER A 388 23.75 -12.11 -0.22
CA SER A 388 24.71 -11.12 -0.71
C SER A 388 26.15 -11.61 -0.70
N GLY A 389 27.01 -10.84 -1.39
CA GLY A 389 28.46 -10.96 -1.30
C GLY A 389 29.03 -12.21 -1.94
N THR A 390 30.21 -12.63 -1.46
CA THR A 390 31.00 -13.74 -1.99
C THR A 390 31.53 -14.61 -0.85
N LYS A 391 32.28 -15.66 -1.21
CA LYS A 391 32.84 -16.66 -0.29
C LYS A 391 31.77 -17.39 0.50
N ASN A 392 30.58 -17.46 -0.09
CA ASN A 392 29.47 -18.31 0.33
C ASN A 392 29.73 -19.69 -0.26
N GLU A 393 30.34 -20.57 0.52
CA GLU A 393 30.99 -21.77 0.00
C GLU A 393 30.36 -23.06 0.50
N LEU A 394 30.29 -24.03 -0.42
CA LEU A 394 30.11 -25.46 -0.13
C LEU A 394 31.41 -26.17 -0.49
N PHE A 395 31.90 -27.05 0.38
CA PHE A 395 33.12 -27.80 0.10
C PHE A 395 33.11 -29.20 0.70
N ILE A 396 33.79 -30.13 0.02
CA ILE A 396 33.94 -31.51 0.46
C ILE A 396 35.28 -32.08 -0.01
N SER A 397 35.95 -32.81 0.87
CA SER A 397 37.23 -33.45 0.62
C SER A 397 37.13 -34.96 0.87
N ASN A 398 37.80 -35.73 0.03
CA ASN A 398 37.74 -37.21 -0.01
C ASN A 398 39.08 -37.88 0.31
N GLY A 399 40.00 -37.15 0.95
CA GLY A 399 41.33 -37.62 1.33
C GLY A 399 42.36 -37.59 0.20
N SER A 400 41.95 -37.21 -1.01
CA SER A 400 42.83 -37.00 -2.15
C SER A 400 42.65 -35.61 -2.77
N HIS A 401 41.41 -35.15 -2.90
CA HIS A 401 41.06 -33.86 -3.48
C HIS A 401 39.94 -33.18 -2.68
N GLU A 402 39.95 -31.85 -2.67
CA GLU A 402 38.86 -30.99 -2.24
C GLU A 402 38.08 -30.50 -3.48
N PHE A 403 36.76 -30.52 -3.38
CA PHE A 403 35.82 -29.93 -4.32
C PHE A 403 35.10 -28.79 -3.62
N ARG A 404 35.24 -27.57 -4.13
CA ARG A 404 34.70 -26.35 -3.52
C ARG A 404 33.98 -25.51 -4.54
N VAL A 405 32.83 -24.99 -4.15
CA VAL A 405 31.98 -24.09 -4.94
C VAL A 405 31.75 -22.82 -4.14
N ASN A 406 32.15 -21.68 -4.69
CA ASN A 406 31.87 -20.35 -4.14
C ASN A 406 30.75 -19.68 -4.93
N TYR A 407 29.66 -19.33 -4.26
CA TYR A 407 28.52 -18.64 -4.84
C TYR A 407 28.57 -17.14 -4.62
N THR A 408 28.23 -16.36 -5.64
CA THR A 408 28.34 -14.89 -5.62
C THR A 408 27.33 -14.27 -6.57
N HIS A 409 26.77 -13.11 -6.20
CA HIS A 409 26.07 -12.26 -7.17
C HIS A 409 27.10 -11.37 -7.87
N ASP A 410 27.14 -11.40 -9.20
CA ASP A 410 28.03 -10.55 -9.97
C ASP A 410 27.48 -9.14 -10.16
N ASN A 411 28.29 -8.26 -10.76
CA ASN A 411 27.90 -6.87 -11.04
C ASN A 411 26.80 -6.72 -12.10
N GLN A 412 26.39 -7.80 -12.76
CA GLN A 412 25.27 -7.83 -13.70
C GLN A 412 23.97 -8.31 -13.03
N GLY A 413 24.00 -8.59 -11.73
CA GLY A 413 22.86 -9.11 -10.99
C GLY A 413 22.57 -10.58 -11.27
N ARG A 414 23.57 -11.33 -11.76
CA ARG A 414 23.46 -12.77 -11.99
C ARG A 414 24.00 -13.52 -10.77
N LEU A 415 23.43 -14.68 -10.49
CA LEU A 415 24.04 -15.63 -9.55
C LEU A 415 25.06 -16.48 -10.29
N ILE A 416 26.29 -16.51 -9.81
CA ILE A 416 27.41 -17.26 -10.39
C ILE A 416 28.07 -18.19 -9.37
N ALA A 417 28.75 -19.23 -9.87
CA ALA A 417 29.56 -20.14 -9.08
C ALA A 417 31.01 -20.18 -9.58
N HIS A 418 31.96 -20.12 -8.64
CA HIS A 418 33.37 -20.36 -8.90
C HIS A 418 33.79 -21.72 -8.34
N LEU A 419 34.37 -22.57 -9.19
CA LEU A 419 34.90 -23.87 -8.80
C LEU A 419 36.38 -23.75 -8.48
N ASN A 420 36.85 -24.42 -7.43
CA ASN A 420 38.28 -24.44 -7.12
C ASN A 420 39.10 -25.05 -8.26
N GLY A 421 40.19 -24.36 -8.63
CA GLY A 421 41.06 -24.77 -9.75
C GLY A 421 40.51 -24.44 -11.15
N GLN A 422 39.37 -23.75 -11.26
CA GLN A 422 38.84 -23.25 -12.54
C GLN A 422 38.92 -21.72 -12.59
N GLU A 423 39.29 -21.16 -13.75
CA GLU A 423 39.42 -19.70 -13.91
C GLU A 423 38.08 -19.02 -14.18
N ASN A 424 37.22 -19.66 -14.99
CA ASN A 424 35.98 -19.05 -15.44
C ASN A 424 34.81 -19.36 -14.48
N PRO A 425 34.01 -18.37 -14.08
CA PRO A 425 32.78 -18.61 -13.35
C PRO A 425 31.72 -19.29 -14.22
N ILE A 426 30.79 -19.97 -13.56
CA ILE A 426 29.61 -20.61 -14.15
C ILE A 426 28.40 -19.78 -13.79
N ILE A 427 27.56 -19.44 -14.78
CA ILE A 427 26.29 -18.75 -14.54
C ILE A 427 25.28 -19.76 -14.02
N ILE A 428 24.67 -19.46 -12.88
CA ILE A 428 23.67 -20.29 -12.20
C ILE A 428 22.26 -19.79 -12.48
N LYS A 429 22.04 -18.48 -12.39
CA LYS A 429 20.78 -17.80 -12.71
C LYS A 429 21.11 -16.46 -13.37
N ASN A 430 20.37 -16.07 -14.41
CA ASN A 430 20.50 -14.72 -14.97
C ASN A 430 19.73 -13.71 -14.12
N LYS A 431 19.99 -12.42 -14.33
CA LYS A 431 19.15 -11.36 -13.76
C LYS A 431 17.69 -11.59 -14.16
N GLY A 432 16.76 -11.46 -13.21
CA GLY A 432 15.34 -11.72 -13.41
C GLY A 432 14.93 -13.19 -13.22
N ASP A 433 15.86 -14.15 -13.24
CA ASP A 433 15.57 -15.58 -13.00
C ASP A 433 15.46 -15.91 -11.49
N HIS A 434 14.78 -15.06 -10.72
CA HIS A 434 14.57 -15.22 -9.28
C HIS A 434 15.87 -15.54 -8.51
N VAL A 435 16.86 -14.65 -8.66
CA VAL A 435 18.26 -14.84 -8.22
C VAL A 435 18.43 -14.98 -6.70
N GLY A 436 17.53 -14.37 -5.91
CA GLY A 436 17.50 -14.49 -4.45
C GLY A 436 16.85 -15.78 -3.94
N GLY A 437 16.13 -16.50 -4.80
CA GLY A 437 15.39 -17.70 -4.40
C GLY A 437 16.25 -18.92 -4.12
N ILE A 438 15.73 -19.81 -3.29
CA ILE A 438 16.35 -21.09 -2.93
C ILE A 438 16.49 -21.98 -4.18
N PHE A 439 17.65 -22.61 -4.32
CA PHE A 439 17.95 -23.60 -5.36
C PHE A 439 18.67 -24.81 -4.77
N THR A 440 18.65 -25.92 -5.49
CA THR A 440 19.41 -27.12 -5.13
C THR A 440 20.76 -27.10 -5.84
N SER A 441 21.85 -27.24 -5.07
CA SER A 441 23.22 -27.43 -5.56
C SER A 441 23.70 -28.82 -5.18
N SER A 442 24.11 -29.61 -6.17
CA SER A 442 24.67 -30.95 -5.94
C SER A 442 26.08 -31.09 -6.51
N ILE A 443 27.02 -31.55 -5.69
CA ILE A 443 28.38 -31.92 -6.09
C ILE A 443 28.44 -33.45 -6.13
N GLN A 444 28.47 -34.02 -7.34
CA GLN A 444 28.43 -35.47 -7.56
C GLN A 444 29.76 -36.01 -8.06
N TYR A 445 30.41 -36.86 -7.28
CA TYR A 445 31.71 -37.44 -7.62
C TYR A 445 31.62 -38.86 -8.16
N SER A 446 32.38 -39.08 -9.24
CA SER A 446 32.60 -40.38 -9.85
C SER A 446 34.03 -40.83 -9.60
N PRO A 447 34.26 -41.93 -8.84
CA PRO A 447 35.60 -42.47 -8.66
C PRO A 447 36.18 -43.04 -9.97
N ALA A 448 35.31 -43.45 -10.91
CA ALA A 448 35.73 -43.90 -12.23
C ALA A 448 36.34 -42.76 -13.06
N ASP A 449 35.74 -41.57 -12.98
CA ASP A 449 36.17 -40.39 -13.74
C ASP A 449 37.15 -39.50 -12.95
N GLN A 450 37.38 -39.83 -11.67
CA GLN A 450 38.18 -39.06 -10.71
C GLN A 450 37.85 -37.56 -10.72
N SER A 451 36.57 -37.23 -10.92
CA SER A 451 36.08 -35.86 -11.03
C SER A 451 34.67 -35.74 -10.46
N ALA A 452 34.31 -34.52 -10.09
CA ALA A 452 32.97 -34.16 -9.63
C ALA A 452 32.22 -33.35 -10.69
N ARG A 453 30.90 -33.43 -10.64
CA ARG A 453 29.97 -32.66 -11.45
C ARG A 453 29.20 -31.70 -10.56
N LEU A 454 29.03 -30.45 -11.01
CA LEU A 454 28.14 -29.48 -10.36
C LEU A 454 26.80 -29.53 -11.07
N LEU A 455 25.75 -29.86 -10.33
CA LEU A 455 24.36 -29.81 -10.79
C LEU A 455 23.62 -28.71 -10.03
N ILE A 456 22.80 -27.95 -10.74
CA ILE A 456 21.88 -26.95 -10.17
C ILE A 456 20.48 -27.35 -10.58
N ASN A 457 19.59 -27.58 -9.61
CA ASN A 457 18.23 -28.08 -9.86
C ASN A 457 18.24 -29.28 -10.82
N ASP A 458 19.11 -30.26 -10.54
CA ASP A 458 19.34 -31.48 -11.33
C ASP A 458 19.95 -31.27 -12.74
N VAL A 459 20.27 -30.03 -13.12
CA VAL A 459 20.93 -29.72 -14.40
C VAL A 459 22.45 -29.63 -14.20
N GLN A 460 23.20 -30.51 -14.86
CA GLN A 460 24.67 -30.46 -14.84
C GLN A 460 25.18 -29.22 -15.58
N LEU A 461 25.93 -28.37 -14.87
CA LEU A 461 26.54 -27.16 -15.43
C LEU A 461 28.05 -27.28 -15.65
N ALA A 462 28.74 -28.13 -14.88
CA ALA A 462 30.18 -28.30 -15.01
C ALA A 462 30.67 -29.66 -14.50
N GLN A 463 31.90 -30.01 -14.87
CA GLN A 463 32.67 -31.15 -14.35
C GLN A 463 34.12 -30.72 -14.12
N TRP A 464 34.69 -31.05 -12.95
CA TRP A 464 36.07 -30.66 -12.60
C TRP A 464 36.73 -31.66 -11.63
N THR A 465 38.06 -31.62 -11.54
CA THR A 465 38.88 -32.58 -10.77
C THR A 465 39.14 -32.17 -9.32
N GLY A 466 38.70 -30.98 -8.92
CA GLY A 466 39.05 -30.39 -7.62
C GLY A 466 40.52 -30.04 -7.48
N MET A 467 40.95 -29.73 -6.26
CA MET A 467 42.32 -29.40 -5.89
C MET A 467 42.89 -30.46 -4.93
N PRO A 468 44.18 -30.83 -5.00
CA PRO A 468 44.75 -31.81 -4.08
C PRO A 468 44.56 -31.42 -2.61
N SER A 469 44.05 -32.36 -1.80
CA SER A 469 43.87 -32.19 -0.35
C SER A 469 43.89 -33.55 0.35
N ALA A 470 44.56 -33.64 1.50
CA ALA A 470 44.57 -34.85 2.32
C ALA A 470 43.38 -34.93 3.31
N ASP A 471 42.51 -33.93 3.32
CA ASP A 471 41.42 -33.82 4.28
C ASP A 471 40.23 -34.73 3.93
N ASN A 472 39.47 -35.11 4.95
CA ASN A 472 38.22 -35.87 4.82
C ASN A 472 37.08 -35.14 5.53
N ILE A 473 36.80 -33.92 5.07
CA ILE A 473 35.83 -33.01 5.66
C ILE A 473 34.76 -32.62 4.66
N ILE A 474 33.57 -32.31 5.15
CA ILE A 474 32.49 -31.63 4.44
C ILE A 474 32.21 -30.33 5.18
N GLY A 475 31.88 -29.27 4.48
CA GLY A 475 31.54 -28.00 5.10
C GLY A 475 30.76 -27.03 4.24
N PHE A 476 30.18 -26.06 4.92
CA PHE A 476 29.37 -24.98 4.34
C PHE A 476 29.49 -23.70 5.17
N GLY A 477 29.36 -22.54 4.55
CA GLY A 477 29.27 -21.24 5.25
C GLY A 477 29.95 -20.10 4.51
N GLN A 478 30.23 -19.01 5.22
CA GLN A 478 31.07 -17.92 4.73
C GLN A 478 32.50 -18.15 5.23
N THR A 479 33.45 -18.33 4.32
CA THR A 479 34.76 -18.92 4.63
C THR A 479 35.93 -17.94 4.68
N ASP A 480 35.71 -16.65 4.38
CA ASP A 480 36.79 -15.67 4.22
C ASP A 480 36.47 -14.38 4.95
N ALA A 481 37.22 -14.09 6.01
CA ALA A 481 36.99 -12.93 6.87
C ALA A 481 37.33 -11.58 6.21
N ALA A 482 38.02 -11.59 5.08
CA ALA A 482 38.35 -10.40 4.31
C ALA A 482 37.28 -10.07 3.25
N GLN A 483 36.28 -10.94 3.07
CA GLN A 483 35.19 -10.77 2.13
C GLN A 483 33.87 -10.77 2.87
N GLU A 484 32.90 -10.03 2.34
CA GLU A 484 31.55 -10.01 2.89
C GLU A 484 30.71 -11.08 2.18
N GLY A 485 29.90 -11.82 2.93
CA GLY A 485 28.97 -12.80 2.35
C GLY A 485 27.82 -13.14 3.28
N ARG A 486 26.65 -13.41 2.72
CA ARG A 486 25.50 -13.96 3.43
C ARG A 486 24.83 -15.04 2.60
N LEU A 487 24.68 -16.22 3.19
CA LEU A 487 24.02 -17.37 2.60
C LEU A 487 23.04 -18.00 3.58
N HIS A 488 21.97 -18.55 3.04
CA HIS A 488 20.96 -19.25 3.81
C HIS A 488 20.94 -20.73 3.42
N ILE A 489 20.99 -21.62 4.41
CA ILE A 489 20.95 -23.07 4.22
C ILE A 489 19.59 -23.56 4.67
N LYS A 490 18.85 -24.20 3.76
CA LYS A 490 17.56 -24.85 4.06
C LYS A 490 17.73 -26.30 4.47
N SER A 491 18.56 -27.03 3.74
CA SER A 491 18.91 -28.40 4.05
C SER A 491 20.18 -28.81 3.32
N LEU A 492 20.84 -29.86 3.82
CA LEU A 492 21.92 -30.53 3.10
C LEU A 492 21.96 -32.02 3.42
N SER A 493 22.45 -32.81 2.46
CA SER A 493 22.68 -34.24 2.60
C SER A 493 23.97 -34.68 1.92
N LEU A 494 24.55 -35.77 2.42
CA LEU A 494 25.66 -36.47 1.78
C LEU A 494 25.28 -37.94 1.62
N ALA A 495 25.21 -38.40 0.38
CA ALA A 495 25.09 -39.80 0.04
C ALA A 495 26.45 -40.38 -0.33
N LYS A 496 26.79 -41.55 0.22
CA LYS A 496 27.98 -42.34 -0.06
C LYS A 496 27.55 -43.68 -0.64
N ASN A 497 27.98 -43.98 -1.87
CA ASN A 497 27.62 -45.19 -2.61
C ASN A 497 26.10 -45.45 -2.55
N THR A 498 25.30 -44.39 -2.79
CA THR A 498 23.82 -44.34 -2.70
C THR A 498 23.22 -44.33 -1.28
N ALA A 499 23.99 -44.59 -0.22
CA ALA A 499 23.49 -44.53 1.16
C ALA A 499 23.66 -43.13 1.75
N GLU A 500 22.59 -42.51 2.26
CA GLU A 500 22.66 -41.25 2.98
C GLU A 500 23.41 -41.44 4.32
N ILE A 501 24.50 -40.69 4.51
CA ILE A 501 25.35 -40.75 5.71
C ILE A 501 25.36 -39.45 6.51
N ILE A 502 24.94 -38.34 5.91
CA ILE A 502 24.71 -37.06 6.58
C ILE A 502 23.39 -36.51 6.07
N ASN A 503 22.56 -36.04 7.00
CA ASN A 503 21.33 -35.32 6.74
C ASN A 503 21.22 -34.20 7.77
N TYR A 504 21.05 -32.96 7.30
CA TYR A 504 20.91 -31.78 8.14
C TYR A 504 19.79 -30.91 7.55
N ASP A 505 18.67 -30.85 8.26
CA ASP A 505 17.47 -30.13 7.88
C ASP A 505 17.34 -28.85 8.73
N ALA A 506 17.92 -27.76 8.23
CA ALA A 506 17.87 -26.46 8.91
C ALA A 506 16.44 -25.90 8.99
N SER A 507 15.59 -26.22 8.01
CA SER A 507 14.18 -25.82 8.00
C SER A 507 13.40 -26.46 9.16
N ALA A 508 13.62 -27.76 9.42
CA ALA A 508 13.03 -28.43 10.57
C ALA A 508 13.59 -27.89 11.90
N LEU A 509 14.90 -27.63 11.96
CA LEU A 509 15.57 -27.10 13.16
C LEU A 509 15.14 -25.68 13.52
N ALA A 510 14.82 -24.85 12.52
CA ALA A 510 14.28 -23.49 12.73
C ALA A 510 12.94 -23.48 13.49
N MET A 511 12.18 -24.58 13.42
CA MET A 511 10.89 -24.74 14.09
C MET A 511 11.00 -25.21 15.54
N LEU A 512 12.21 -25.50 16.02
CA LEU A 512 12.42 -25.92 17.40
C LEU A 512 12.62 -24.73 18.32
N ASN A 513 12.00 -24.77 19.50
CA ASN A 513 12.34 -23.87 20.59
C ASN A 513 13.71 -24.26 21.17
N PRO A 514 14.77 -23.46 21.01
CA PRO A 514 16.12 -23.81 21.46
C PRO A 514 16.25 -23.98 22.98
N SER A 515 15.31 -23.43 23.78
CA SER A 515 15.29 -23.66 25.23
C SER A 515 14.81 -25.06 25.61
N GLU A 516 14.06 -25.71 24.71
CA GLU A 516 13.49 -27.05 24.92
C GLU A 516 14.29 -28.13 24.18
N SER A 517 14.78 -27.81 22.98
CA SER A 517 15.57 -28.71 22.16
C SER A 517 16.70 -27.95 21.46
N PRO A 518 17.99 -28.24 21.77
CA PRO A 518 19.11 -27.60 21.09
C PRO A 518 19.05 -27.82 19.58
N ASN A 519 19.15 -26.74 18.81
CA ASN A 519 19.01 -26.78 17.36
C ASN A 519 20.23 -26.25 16.60
N SER A 520 21.30 -25.80 17.27
CA SER A 520 22.48 -25.23 16.61
C SER A 520 23.22 -26.28 15.77
N PRO A 521 23.97 -25.90 14.72
CA PRO A 521 24.78 -26.85 13.96
C PRO A 521 25.73 -27.68 14.84
N GLU A 522 26.32 -27.08 15.89
CA GLU A 522 27.20 -27.78 16.82
C GLU A 522 26.46 -28.88 17.59
N SER A 523 25.21 -28.63 17.99
CA SER A 523 24.36 -29.66 18.60
C SER A 523 24.03 -30.82 17.65
N GLN A 524 24.11 -30.57 16.33
CA GLN A 524 23.94 -31.58 15.27
C GLN A 524 25.27 -32.22 14.82
N GLY A 525 26.36 -31.98 15.57
CA GLY A 525 27.67 -32.60 15.36
C GLY A 525 28.59 -31.87 14.38
N TRP A 526 28.31 -30.61 14.04
CA TRP A 526 29.19 -29.77 13.24
C TRP A 526 30.23 -29.03 14.11
N GLN A 527 31.40 -28.79 13.55
CA GLN A 527 32.45 -27.97 14.14
C GLN A 527 32.42 -26.57 13.54
N LYS A 528 32.23 -25.56 14.38
CA LYS A 528 32.21 -24.15 13.99
C LYS A 528 33.63 -23.60 13.84
N SER A 529 33.89 -22.92 12.73
CA SER A 529 35.02 -22.00 12.55
C SER A 529 34.48 -20.58 12.47
N HIS A 530 35.07 -19.66 13.21
CA HIS A 530 34.59 -18.28 13.33
C HIS A 530 35.74 -17.31 13.54
N SER A 531 35.71 -16.19 12.83
CA SER A 531 36.49 -15.00 13.16
C SER A 531 35.71 -13.70 12.92
N GLY A 532 36.20 -12.60 13.49
CA GLY A 532 35.63 -11.28 13.28
C GLY A 532 34.20 -11.15 13.82
N LYS A 533 33.38 -10.37 13.12
CA LYS A 533 32.01 -10.02 13.53
C LYS A 533 30.94 -10.87 12.84
N ALA A 534 31.33 -12.01 12.26
CA ALA A 534 30.37 -12.95 11.69
C ALA A 534 29.43 -13.52 12.75
N TYR A 535 28.21 -13.85 12.31
CA TYR A 535 27.15 -14.38 13.17
C TYR A 535 26.17 -15.24 12.36
N ASN A 536 25.33 -15.99 13.08
CA ASN A 536 24.30 -16.83 12.48
C ASN A 536 23.01 -16.81 13.30
N PHE A 537 21.93 -17.26 12.67
CA PHE A 537 20.69 -17.62 13.34
C PHE A 537 19.80 -18.45 12.43
N TYR A 538 18.80 -19.11 13.02
CA TYR A 538 17.66 -19.61 12.25
C TYR A 538 16.65 -18.49 12.04
N GLY A 539 16.20 -18.31 10.79
CA GLY A 539 15.27 -17.28 10.37
C GLY A 539 14.37 -17.73 9.22
N VAL A 540 13.43 -16.92 8.78
CA VAL A 540 13.08 -15.60 9.36
C VAL A 540 12.16 -15.75 10.58
N ALA A 541 12.20 -14.81 11.52
CA ALA A 541 11.32 -14.79 12.68
C ALA A 541 9.87 -14.53 12.26
N SER A 542 9.66 -13.60 11.33
CA SER A 542 8.36 -13.32 10.74
C SER A 542 8.45 -12.68 9.36
N ILE A 543 7.33 -12.78 8.64
CA ILE A 543 7.02 -12.01 7.45
C ILE A 543 5.62 -11.42 7.63
N ASN A 544 5.45 -10.16 7.25
CA ASN A 544 4.25 -9.35 7.45
C ASN A 544 3.94 -8.58 6.15
N PRO A 545 2.73 -8.66 5.57
CA PRO A 545 2.37 -7.91 4.36
C PRO A 545 2.53 -6.39 4.45
N GLY A 546 2.49 -5.82 5.66
CA GLY A 546 2.58 -4.38 5.89
C GLY A 546 1.32 -3.60 5.50
N PRO A 547 1.20 -2.33 5.93
CA PRO A 547 0.02 -1.49 5.74
C PRO A 547 -0.08 -0.85 4.35
N GLY A 548 -1.30 -0.74 3.81
CA GLY A 548 -1.59 -0.14 2.49
C GLY A 548 -2.14 -1.18 1.50
N HIS A 549 -2.03 -0.94 0.19
CA HIS A 549 -2.46 -1.87 -0.87
C HIS A 549 -1.27 -2.42 -1.66
N GLY A 550 -1.47 -3.53 -2.38
CA GLY A 550 -0.55 -4.04 -3.40
C GLY A 550 -1.12 -3.82 -4.80
N ILE A 551 -0.44 -4.34 -5.83
CA ILE A 551 -0.79 -4.10 -7.23
C ILE A 551 -0.76 -5.38 -8.08
N GLU A 552 -1.52 -5.36 -9.17
CA GLU A 552 -1.37 -6.29 -10.29
C GLU A 552 -0.52 -5.59 -11.38
N LEU A 553 0.57 -6.22 -11.83
CA LEU A 553 1.46 -5.64 -12.84
C LEU A 553 0.86 -5.73 -14.25
N THR A 554 1.00 -4.68 -15.05
CA THR A 554 0.37 -4.56 -16.38
C THR A 554 1.30 -4.03 -17.48
N LYS A 555 2.51 -3.58 -17.12
CA LYS A 555 3.46 -2.93 -18.04
C LYS A 555 4.79 -3.67 -18.11
N GLN A 556 4.77 -4.98 -17.87
CA GLN A 556 5.97 -5.82 -17.84
C GLN A 556 6.33 -6.28 -19.26
N THR A 557 7.56 -5.97 -19.67
CA THR A 557 8.11 -6.37 -20.97
C THR A 557 8.91 -7.66 -20.88
N GLN A 558 9.27 -8.26 -22.02
CA GLN A 558 10.19 -9.41 -22.05
C GLN A 558 11.56 -9.12 -21.43
N ILE A 559 12.03 -7.87 -21.48
CA ILE A 559 13.31 -7.46 -20.88
C ILE A 559 13.24 -7.52 -19.35
N GLN A 560 12.06 -7.24 -18.78
CA GLN A 560 11.77 -7.33 -17.35
C GLN A 560 11.32 -8.73 -16.91
N GLY A 561 11.29 -9.73 -17.81
CA GLY A 561 10.83 -11.10 -17.50
C GLY A 561 9.37 -11.41 -17.85
N ASN A 562 8.60 -10.43 -18.36
CA ASN A 562 7.19 -10.54 -18.76
C ASN A 562 6.25 -11.00 -17.62
N HIS A 563 6.25 -10.26 -16.52
CA HIS A 563 5.46 -10.51 -15.32
C HIS A 563 4.08 -9.83 -15.31
N ASN A 564 3.41 -9.68 -16.46
CA ASN A 564 2.05 -9.14 -16.47
C ASN A 564 1.10 -10.10 -15.74
N GLN A 565 0.11 -9.57 -15.02
CA GLN A 565 -0.78 -10.28 -14.09
C GLN A 565 -0.09 -10.80 -12.82
N ARG A 566 1.18 -10.46 -12.59
CA ARG A 566 1.83 -10.72 -11.30
C ARG A 566 1.13 -9.90 -10.22
N LEU A 567 0.68 -10.58 -9.18
CA LEU A 567 0.22 -9.94 -7.94
C LEU A 567 1.44 -9.67 -7.08
N ILE A 568 1.62 -8.45 -6.58
CA ILE A 568 2.81 -8.10 -5.81
C ILE A 568 2.50 -7.09 -4.71
N TYR A 569 3.11 -7.30 -3.54
CA TYR A 569 3.14 -6.33 -2.44
C TYR A 569 4.50 -6.33 -1.71
N PRO A 570 4.91 -5.21 -1.11
CA PRO A 570 6.16 -5.12 -0.34
C PRO A 570 5.97 -5.57 1.11
N ALA A 571 6.36 -6.80 1.42
CA ALA A 571 6.24 -7.39 2.75
C ALA A 571 7.44 -7.03 3.64
N ILE A 572 7.18 -6.76 4.93
CA ILE A 572 8.17 -6.61 5.98
C ILE A 572 8.66 -8.00 6.42
N THR A 573 9.97 -8.19 6.43
CA THR A 573 10.61 -9.37 7.02
C THR A 573 11.39 -8.97 8.26
N LEU A 574 11.20 -9.72 9.35
CA LEU A 574 12.09 -9.68 10.50
C LEU A 574 12.94 -10.94 10.46
N ASP A 575 14.24 -10.79 10.22
CA ASP A 575 15.13 -11.95 10.18
C ASP A 575 15.23 -12.61 11.56
N LYS A 576 15.74 -11.88 12.53
CA LYS A 576 15.75 -12.15 13.97
C LYS A 576 15.85 -10.86 14.76
N TYR A 577 16.54 -9.87 14.22
CA TYR A 577 16.87 -8.61 14.90
C TYR A 577 16.59 -7.37 14.07
N PHE A 578 16.62 -7.48 12.73
CA PHE A 578 16.49 -6.32 11.86
C PHE A 578 15.31 -6.49 10.92
N LEU A 579 14.54 -5.41 10.78
CA LEU A 579 13.53 -5.32 9.74
C LEU A 579 14.18 -5.02 8.39
N ASN A 580 13.58 -5.58 7.34
CA ASN A 580 13.80 -5.19 5.96
C ASN A 580 12.53 -5.47 5.16
N VAL A 581 12.49 -5.10 3.89
CA VAL A 581 11.36 -5.35 2.98
C VAL A 581 11.78 -6.30 1.87
N VAL A 582 10.90 -7.24 1.52
CA VAL A 582 10.96 -8.09 0.33
C VAL A 582 9.68 -7.93 -0.47
N SER A 583 9.74 -8.10 -1.79
CA SER A 583 8.50 -8.32 -2.55
C SER A 583 7.95 -9.70 -2.22
N ALA A 584 6.66 -9.81 -1.92
CA ALA A 584 5.92 -11.07 -1.96
C ALA A 584 5.03 -11.04 -3.20
N PHE A 585 5.12 -12.06 -4.06
CA PHE A 585 4.41 -12.05 -5.32
C PHE A 585 3.92 -13.44 -5.77
N SER A 586 2.95 -13.42 -6.67
CA SER A 586 2.36 -14.59 -7.31
C SER A 586 2.17 -14.35 -8.80
N ASP A 587 2.61 -15.32 -9.62
CA ASP A 587 2.45 -15.34 -11.08
C ASP A 587 1.29 -16.24 -11.54
N ASP A 588 0.52 -16.81 -10.61
CA ASP A 588 -0.57 -17.77 -10.87
C ASP A 588 -1.89 -17.40 -10.18
N LYS A 589 -2.09 -16.08 -10.01
CA LYS A 589 -3.31 -15.46 -9.44
C LYS A 589 -3.53 -15.78 -7.96
N GLY A 590 -2.45 -15.89 -7.20
CA GLY A 590 -2.48 -16.10 -5.75
C GLY A 590 -2.56 -17.56 -5.32
N GLN A 591 -2.43 -18.53 -6.25
CA GLN A 591 -2.42 -19.95 -5.90
C GLN A 591 -1.12 -20.37 -5.22
N THR A 592 0.02 -19.88 -5.72
CA THR A 592 1.33 -20.03 -5.10
C THR A 592 2.01 -18.68 -4.98
N TRP A 593 2.83 -18.53 -3.95
CA TRP A 593 3.55 -17.31 -3.65
C TRP A 593 5.05 -17.56 -3.54
N THR A 594 5.83 -16.51 -3.72
CA THR A 594 7.25 -16.51 -3.41
C THR A 594 7.72 -15.10 -3.02
N THR A 595 9.00 -14.96 -2.68
CA THR A 595 9.58 -13.69 -2.22
C THR A 595 10.81 -13.29 -3.02
N GLY A 596 10.88 -12.03 -3.43
CA GLY A 596 12.07 -11.44 -4.05
C GLY A 596 13.21 -11.23 -3.06
N SER A 597 14.27 -10.58 -3.54
CA SER A 597 15.40 -10.18 -2.69
C SER A 597 15.01 -9.04 -1.76
N ALA A 598 15.64 -9.01 -0.58
CA ALA A 598 15.45 -7.90 0.35
C ALA A 598 16.07 -6.60 -0.18
N LEU A 599 15.58 -5.45 0.30
CA LEU A 599 16.11 -4.15 -0.13
C LEU A 599 17.61 -4.03 0.18
N PRO A 600 18.42 -3.50 -0.77
CA PRO A 600 19.83 -3.24 -0.51
C PRO A 600 19.96 -2.04 0.41
N ILE A 601 20.54 -2.25 1.59
CA ILE A 601 20.71 -1.21 2.61
C ILE A 601 22.19 -1.08 3.00
N PRO A 602 22.67 0.14 3.29
CA PRO A 602 24.02 0.35 3.76
C PRO A 602 24.15 -0.16 5.20
N TYR A 603 25.31 -0.74 5.51
CA TYR A 603 25.65 -1.11 6.88
C TYR A 603 27.11 -0.79 7.18
N ARG A 604 27.42 -0.67 8.47
CA ARG A 604 28.79 -0.72 8.97
C ARG A 604 28.83 -1.26 10.39
N TRP A 605 30.01 -1.64 10.83
CA TRP A 605 30.24 -2.01 12.21
C TRP A 605 30.82 -0.86 13.03
N ASN A 606 30.09 -0.38 14.04
CA ASN A 606 30.53 0.63 15.01
C ASN A 606 30.14 0.20 16.44
N ASN A 607 30.95 -0.67 17.05
CA ASN A 607 30.64 -1.50 18.23
C ASN A 607 29.45 -2.46 18.04
N ASN A 608 28.32 -1.97 17.53
CA ASN A 608 27.18 -2.75 17.07
C ASN A 608 27.03 -2.60 15.54
N LEU A 609 26.16 -3.41 14.93
CA LEU A 609 25.81 -3.26 13.51
C LEU A 609 24.96 -1.99 13.37
N GLU A 610 25.46 -1.02 12.62
CA GLU A 610 24.73 0.19 12.24
C GLU A 610 24.21 -0.02 10.82
N THR A 611 22.89 -0.07 10.67
CA THR A 611 22.20 -0.29 9.39
C THR A 611 20.88 0.48 9.41
N LEU A 612 20.18 0.50 8.27
CA LEU A 612 18.79 0.94 8.17
C LEU A 612 17.83 -0.22 8.42
N GLU A 613 16.59 0.10 8.76
CA GLU A 613 15.51 -0.89 8.93
C GLU A 613 14.25 -0.43 8.18
N PRO A 614 14.19 -0.65 6.85
CA PRO A 614 12.97 -0.45 6.08
C PRO A 614 11.84 -1.31 6.62
N SER A 615 10.67 -0.71 6.83
CA SER A 615 9.49 -1.38 7.36
C SER A 615 8.28 -1.16 6.44
N GLU A 616 7.33 -0.32 6.85
CA GLU A 616 6.09 -0.04 6.12
C GLU A 616 6.40 0.57 4.76
N ALA A 617 5.93 -0.09 3.70
CA ALA A 617 6.27 0.27 2.34
C ALA A 617 5.09 0.11 1.38
N ASP A 618 5.15 0.86 0.28
CA ASP A 618 4.15 0.86 -0.78
C ASP A 618 4.82 0.87 -2.14
N ILE A 619 4.15 0.32 -3.14
CA ILE A 619 4.70 0.06 -4.47
C ILE A 619 3.77 0.59 -5.56
N VAL A 620 4.36 1.13 -6.62
CA VAL A 620 3.65 1.51 -7.84
C VAL A 620 4.45 1.06 -9.07
N GLU A 621 3.77 0.50 -10.05
CA GLU A 621 4.36 0.22 -11.36
C GLU A 621 4.52 1.55 -12.12
N LEU A 622 5.63 1.80 -12.79
CA LEU A 622 5.89 2.97 -13.63
C LEU A 622 5.51 2.70 -15.09
N ASN A 623 5.46 3.74 -15.92
CA ASN A 623 5.02 3.63 -17.32
C ASN A 623 5.96 2.77 -18.18
N ASN A 624 7.24 2.67 -17.79
CA ASN A 624 8.21 1.80 -18.44
C ASN A 624 8.23 0.37 -17.88
N GLY A 625 7.37 0.03 -16.91
CA GLY A 625 7.32 -1.27 -16.24
C GLY A 625 8.27 -1.43 -15.04
N ASP A 626 9.13 -0.45 -14.76
CA ASP A 626 9.91 -0.46 -13.53
C ASP A 626 8.98 -0.28 -12.33
N LEU A 627 9.37 -0.78 -11.17
CA LEU A 627 8.58 -0.62 -9.94
C LEU A 627 9.26 0.42 -9.06
N LEU A 628 8.50 1.41 -8.60
CA LEU A 628 8.92 2.37 -7.58
C LEU A 628 8.33 1.93 -6.24
N LEU A 629 9.18 1.78 -5.24
CA LEU A 629 8.81 1.47 -3.88
C LEU A 629 9.20 2.62 -2.97
N THR A 630 8.34 2.99 -2.03
CA THR A 630 8.63 3.95 -0.96
C THR A 630 8.54 3.27 0.40
N ALA A 631 9.60 3.31 1.19
CA ALA A 631 9.67 2.64 2.48
C ALA A 631 9.91 3.62 3.63
N ARG A 632 9.16 3.46 4.71
CA ARG A 632 9.47 4.02 6.03
C ARG A 632 10.79 3.42 6.53
N LEU A 633 11.66 4.27 7.09
CA LEU A 633 12.88 3.85 7.77
C LEU A 633 12.68 3.96 9.28
N ASP A 634 12.55 2.82 9.95
CA ASP A 634 12.43 2.75 11.40
C ASP A 634 13.78 2.77 12.12
N PHE A 635 13.73 3.07 13.42
CA PHE A 635 14.88 3.07 14.32
C PHE A 635 16.04 3.97 13.86
N ASN A 636 17.16 3.38 13.44
CA ASN A 636 18.36 4.10 13.01
C ASN A 636 18.23 4.57 11.56
N LYS A 637 18.47 5.86 11.34
CA LYS A 637 18.39 6.51 10.02
C LYS A 637 19.74 7.01 9.52
N VAL A 638 20.80 6.83 10.31
CA VAL A 638 22.14 7.33 10.02
C VAL A 638 23.09 6.15 9.86
N VAL A 639 23.67 6.01 8.67
CA VAL A 639 24.71 5.01 8.41
C VAL A 639 25.94 5.69 7.87
N ASN A 640 27.10 5.46 8.49
CA ASN A 640 28.37 6.08 8.12
C ASN A 640 28.32 7.63 8.09
N GLY A 641 27.52 8.23 8.97
CA GLY A 641 27.33 9.69 9.04
C GLY A 641 26.39 10.27 7.97
N ILE A 642 25.84 9.44 7.09
CA ILE A 642 24.84 9.82 6.10
C ILE A 642 23.45 9.61 6.71
N ASN A 643 22.63 10.66 6.74
CA ASN A 643 21.25 10.59 7.22
C ASN A 643 20.30 10.33 6.04
N TYR A 644 19.60 9.21 6.07
CA TYR A 644 18.67 8.78 5.02
C TYR A 644 17.23 9.23 5.26
N GLY A 645 16.98 10.01 6.31
CA GLY A 645 15.65 10.50 6.66
C GLY A 645 14.69 9.41 7.16
N PRO A 646 13.43 9.75 7.43
CA PRO A 646 12.41 8.80 7.88
C PRO A 646 11.81 7.94 6.74
N ARG A 647 12.15 8.21 5.47
CA ARG A 647 11.58 7.56 4.30
C ARG A 647 12.57 7.58 3.14
N HIS A 648 12.63 6.49 2.38
CA HIS A 648 13.49 6.34 1.21
C HIS A 648 12.81 5.56 0.09
N GLN A 649 13.18 5.85 -1.16
CA GLN A 649 12.67 5.19 -2.35
C GLN A 649 13.63 4.11 -2.88
N PHE A 650 13.08 3.10 -3.53
CA PHE A 650 13.79 1.99 -4.16
C PHE A 650 13.18 1.71 -5.54
N ILE A 651 14.00 1.21 -6.47
CA ILE A 651 13.58 0.94 -7.86
C ILE A 651 13.93 -0.50 -8.23
N SER A 652 12.95 -1.22 -8.76
CA SER A 652 13.12 -2.53 -9.41
C SER A 652 12.96 -2.41 -10.92
N SER A 653 13.78 -3.14 -11.67
CA SER A 653 13.77 -3.20 -13.15
C SER A 653 13.55 -4.62 -13.68
N ASP A 654 13.06 -5.51 -12.81
CA ASP A 654 12.92 -6.94 -13.05
C ASP A 654 11.67 -7.50 -12.34
N GLY A 655 10.57 -6.74 -12.36
CA GLY A 655 9.28 -7.19 -11.84
C GLY A 655 9.23 -7.41 -10.32
N GLY A 656 10.10 -6.75 -9.55
CA GLY A 656 10.15 -6.83 -8.09
C GLY A 656 11.09 -7.91 -7.54
N GLU A 657 11.87 -8.58 -8.39
CA GLU A 657 12.83 -9.61 -7.94
C GLU A 657 14.01 -9.02 -7.18
N THR A 658 14.54 -7.89 -7.68
CA THR A 658 15.63 -7.16 -7.04
C THR A 658 15.38 -5.66 -7.05
N TRP A 659 16.06 -4.96 -6.15
CA TRP A 659 15.88 -3.53 -5.91
C TRP A 659 17.22 -2.82 -5.94
N THR A 660 17.18 -1.54 -6.28
CA THR A 660 18.28 -0.59 -6.09
C THR A 660 17.84 0.52 -5.15
N MET A 661 18.77 1.11 -4.41
CA MET A 661 18.55 2.24 -3.51
C MET A 661 19.23 3.48 -4.11
N PRO A 662 18.51 4.31 -4.89
CA PRO A 662 19.12 5.47 -5.55
C PRO A 662 19.54 6.55 -4.55
N GLU A 663 20.75 7.06 -4.65
CA GLU A 663 21.21 8.16 -3.78
C GLU A 663 20.34 9.41 -3.96
N GLY A 664 19.96 10.06 -2.85
CA GLY A 664 19.20 11.31 -2.86
C GLY A 664 17.69 11.16 -3.10
N ASN A 665 17.19 9.94 -3.31
CA ASN A 665 15.76 9.67 -3.39
C ASN A 665 15.20 9.33 -2.00
N ASP A 666 15.26 10.31 -1.10
CA ASP A 666 14.75 10.21 0.27
C ASP A 666 13.56 11.16 0.51
N SER A 667 13.12 11.29 1.76
CA SER A 667 12.03 12.18 2.19
C SER A 667 12.16 13.63 1.70
N SER A 668 13.36 14.12 1.36
CA SER A 668 13.58 15.48 0.84
C SER A 668 12.93 15.73 -0.52
N LEU A 669 12.57 14.68 -1.27
CA LEU A 669 11.77 14.80 -2.51
C LEU A 669 10.37 15.36 -2.26
N PHE A 670 9.83 15.19 -1.05
CA PHE A 670 8.48 15.61 -0.68
C PHE A 670 8.56 16.88 0.15
N ASN A 671 8.51 18.03 -0.52
CA ASN A 671 8.54 19.32 0.17
C ASN A 671 7.48 19.38 1.28
N ASN A 672 7.81 19.88 2.47
CA ASN A 672 6.92 20.01 3.62
C ASN A 672 6.33 18.68 4.19
N ILE A 673 6.87 17.52 3.85
CA ILE A 673 6.50 16.24 4.50
C ILE A 673 6.90 16.24 5.98
N SER A 674 6.17 15.50 6.82
CA SER A 674 6.56 15.34 8.22
C SER A 674 7.92 14.66 8.37
N THR A 675 8.68 15.07 9.39
CA THR A 675 9.94 14.41 9.77
C THR A 675 9.76 13.20 10.71
N SER A 676 8.51 12.91 11.11
CA SER A 676 8.15 11.71 11.88
C SER A 676 8.13 10.45 11.02
N THR A 677 8.37 9.28 11.63
CA THR A 677 8.13 7.99 10.97
C THR A 677 6.66 7.64 11.00
N VAL A 678 6.12 7.42 9.81
CA VAL A 678 4.73 7.05 9.59
C VAL A 678 4.60 6.38 8.22
N ASP A 679 3.68 5.44 8.15
CA ASP A 679 3.18 4.87 6.92
C ASP A 679 2.74 5.96 5.92
N ALA A 680 2.74 5.64 4.63
CA ALA A 680 2.29 6.53 3.56
C ALA A 680 1.44 5.72 2.58
N SER A 681 1.10 6.32 1.45
CA SER A 681 0.57 5.55 0.33
C SER A 681 0.97 6.21 -0.99
N ILE A 682 1.18 5.38 -2.01
CA ILE A 682 1.50 5.79 -3.37
C ILE A 682 0.62 5.01 -4.34
N THR A 683 0.05 5.68 -5.34
CA THR A 683 -0.76 5.01 -6.37
C THR A 683 -0.64 5.70 -7.72
N ARG A 684 -0.97 4.99 -8.80
CA ARG A 684 -1.10 5.59 -10.13
C ARG A 684 -2.52 6.11 -10.29
N PHE A 685 -2.64 7.30 -10.87
CA PHE A 685 -3.90 7.87 -11.33
C PHE A 685 -3.87 8.04 -12.85
N THR A 686 -4.87 7.50 -13.55
CA THR A 686 -5.02 7.61 -15.01
C THR A 686 -6.39 8.22 -15.34
N PRO A 687 -6.45 9.52 -15.70
CA PRO A 687 -7.71 10.14 -16.12
C PRO A 687 -8.18 9.58 -17.48
N ALA A 688 -9.43 9.87 -17.85
CA ALA A 688 -9.98 9.54 -19.17
C ALA A 688 -9.15 10.08 -20.35
N THR A 689 -8.37 11.13 -20.15
CA THR A 689 -7.46 11.69 -21.18
C THR A 689 -6.24 10.80 -21.45
N GLY A 690 -5.94 9.84 -20.57
CA GLY A 690 -4.84 8.88 -20.69
C GLY A 690 -3.50 9.34 -20.13
N GLU A 691 -3.32 10.63 -19.80
CA GLU A 691 -2.09 11.14 -19.20
C GLU A 691 -2.04 10.81 -17.70
N SER A 692 -1.36 9.71 -17.36
CA SER A 692 -1.24 9.24 -15.98
C SER A 692 -0.18 9.99 -15.18
N TYR A 693 -0.37 10.07 -13.87
CA TYR A 693 0.61 10.58 -12.90
C TYR A 693 0.53 9.78 -11.60
N LEU A 694 1.51 9.97 -10.71
CA LEU A 694 1.55 9.31 -9.40
C LEU A 694 0.98 10.24 -8.34
N LEU A 695 0.27 9.67 -7.38
CA LEU A 695 -0.25 10.33 -6.19
C LEU A 695 0.44 9.77 -4.96
N PHE A 696 0.80 10.62 -4.00
CA PHE A 696 1.41 10.22 -2.73
C PHE A 696 0.77 10.96 -1.56
N THR A 697 0.35 10.24 -0.51
CA THR A 697 -0.24 10.83 0.69
C THR A 697 0.61 10.59 1.93
N ASN A 698 0.85 11.66 2.71
CA ASN A 698 1.54 11.56 4.00
C ASN A 698 1.24 12.79 4.89
N PRO A 699 1.34 12.69 6.22
CA PRO A 699 1.23 13.86 7.10
C PRO A 699 2.30 14.91 6.80
N MET A 700 1.92 16.19 6.86
CA MET A 700 2.83 17.32 6.70
C MET A 700 3.47 17.74 8.03
N GLY A 701 2.82 17.43 9.15
CA GLY A 701 3.11 18.05 10.45
C GLY A 701 2.51 19.45 10.57
N SER A 702 2.46 19.99 11.79
CA SER A 702 1.87 21.30 12.07
C SER A 702 2.80 22.12 12.97
N PRO A 703 3.57 23.09 12.42
CA PRO A 703 3.55 23.57 11.03
C PRO A 703 4.11 22.54 10.05
N ALA A 704 3.80 22.70 8.76
CA ALA A 704 4.26 21.80 7.70
C ALA A 704 5.80 21.65 7.67
N GLY A 705 6.31 20.44 7.39
CA GLY A 705 7.73 20.09 7.49
C GLY A 705 8.21 19.74 8.91
N SER A 706 7.34 19.83 9.92
CA SER A 706 7.69 19.49 11.30
C SER A 706 7.39 18.02 11.63
N SER A 707 7.93 17.55 12.77
CA SER A 707 7.63 16.21 13.26
C SER A 707 6.22 16.17 13.83
N GLY A 708 5.37 15.29 13.33
CA GLY A 708 4.02 15.09 13.86
C GLY A 708 3.07 14.43 12.86
N ARG A 709 2.09 13.71 13.40
CA ARG A 709 1.02 13.07 12.63
C ARG A 709 -0.16 14.03 12.51
N SER A 710 0.03 15.09 11.76
CA SER A 710 -1.00 16.11 11.51
C SER A 710 -0.97 16.54 10.06
N ASP A 711 -2.10 17.08 9.61
CA ASP A 711 -2.29 17.76 8.34
C ASP A 711 -1.90 16.87 7.14
N LEU A 712 -2.75 15.90 6.80
CA LEU A 712 -2.51 15.02 5.66
C LEU A 712 -2.33 15.84 4.38
N GLY A 713 -1.22 15.63 3.67
CA GLY A 713 -0.92 16.24 2.38
C GLY A 713 -0.99 15.24 1.23
N LEU A 714 -1.20 15.76 0.03
CA LEU A 714 -1.17 15.05 -1.24
C LEU A 714 -0.11 15.65 -2.17
N TRP A 715 0.80 14.82 -2.65
CA TRP A 715 1.81 15.17 -3.65
C TRP A 715 1.55 14.45 -4.97
N PHE A 716 1.99 15.08 -6.05
CA PHE A 716 1.86 14.59 -7.42
C PHE A 716 3.23 14.42 -8.05
N SER A 717 3.45 13.33 -8.77
CA SER A 717 4.59 13.23 -9.69
C SER A 717 4.10 13.07 -11.13
N PHE A 718 4.52 14.00 -11.98
CA PHE A 718 4.24 14.02 -13.41
C PHE A 718 5.40 13.45 -14.25
N ASP A 719 6.47 12.98 -13.60
CA ASP A 719 7.72 12.51 -14.20
C ASP A 719 8.17 11.16 -13.63
N GLU A 720 7.18 10.28 -13.37
CA GLU A 720 7.37 8.89 -12.96
C GLU A 720 8.20 8.73 -11.67
N GLY A 721 7.98 9.63 -10.70
CA GLY A 721 8.57 9.58 -9.36
C GLY A 721 9.92 10.28 -9.23
N THR A 722 10.39 10.96 -10.28
CA THR A 722 11.67 11.70 -10.25
C THR A 722 11.56 12.97 -9.41
N SER A 723 10.44 13.68 -9.50
CA SER A 723 10.14 14.85 -8.67
C SER A 723 8.67 14.87 -8.24
N TRP A 724 8.38 15.61 -7.16
CA TRP A 724 7.06 15.69 -6.56
C TRP A 724 6.63 17.14 -6.35
N GLN A 725 5.43 17.48 -6.82
CA GLN A 725 4.78 18.77 -6.63
C GLN A 725 3.72 18.68 -5.51
N GLY A 726 3.53 19.79 -4.79
CA GLY A 726 2.65 19.86 -3.62
C GLY A 726 3.40 20.23 -2.33
N PRO A 727 2.82 19.97 -1.15
CA PRO A 727 1.54 19.28 -0.94
C PRO A 727 0.32 20.18 -1.16
N ILE A 728 -0.79 19.57 -1.59
CA ILE A 728 -2.14 20.07 -1.34
C ILE A 728 -2.60 19.47 0.00
N GLN A 729 -2.96 20.30 0.97
CA GLN A 729 -3.46 19.84 2.27
C GLN A 729 -4.89 19.30 2.13
N LEU A 730 -5.11 18.05 2.56
CA LEU A 730 -6.40 17.35 2.49
C LEU A 730 -7.15 17.34 3.84
N VAL A 731 -6.42 17.45 4.95
CA VAL A 731 -6.98 17.43 6.31
C VAL A 731 -6.34 18.54 7.13
N ASN A 732 -7.12 19.24 7.94
CA ASN A 732 -6.63 20.19 8.96
C ASN A 732 -6.85 19.61 10.36
N GLY A 733 -5.85 18.91 10.89
CA GLY A 733 -5.97 18.20 12.16
C GLY A 733 -5.15 16.91 12.19
N GLY A 734 -5.56 15.97 13.05
CA GLY A 734 -4.85 14.69 13.21
C GLY A 734 -4.84 13.88 11.91
N SER A 735 -3.69 13.33 11.55
CA SER A 735 -3.50 12.55 10.33
C SER A 735 -2.33 11.58 10.54
N ALA A 736 -2.60 10.28 10.58
CA ALA A 736 -1.59 9.24 10.74
C ALA A 736 -1.48 8.36 9.48
N TYR A 737 -1.81 7.08 9.59
CA TYR A 737 -1.75 6.14 8.46
C TYR A 737 -2.83 6.54 7.44
N SER A 738 -2.52 6.39 6.16
CA SER A 738 -3.43 6.73 5.07
C SER A 738 -3.19 5.84 3.88
N ASP A 739 -4.26 5.49 3.17
CA ASP A 739 -4.18 4.81 1.88
C ASP A 739 -4.97 5.57 0.81
N ILE A 740 -4.44 5.65 -0.41
CA ILE A 740 -5.07 6.33 -1.55
C ILE A 740 -5.20 5.38 -2.74
N TYR A 741 -6.36 5.37 -3.38
CA TYR A 741 -6.61 4.58 -4.60
C TYR A 741 -7.47 5.37 -5.59
N GLN A 742 -7.29 5.15 -6.89
CA GLN A 742 -8.13 5.76 -7.91
C GLN A 742 -9.57 5.26 -7.80
N LEU A 743 -10.54 6.18 -7.70
CA LEU A 743 -11.96 5.87 -7.54
C LEU A 743 -12.68 5.83 -8.89
N ASP A 744 -12.37 6.78 -9.76
CA ASP A 744 -12.87 6.89 -11.14
C ASP A 744 -11.92 7.77 -11.98
N ASP A 745 -12.32 8.15 -13.19
CA ASP A 745 -11.51 8.97 -14.12
C ASP A 745 -11.15 10.38 -13.60
N ASN A 746 -11.83 10.85 -12.56
CA ASN A 746 -11.69 12.20 -12.00
C ASN A 746 -11.29 12.21 -10.53
N ASN A 747 -11.66 11.17 -9.79
CA ASN A 747 -11.57 11.15 -8.34
C ASN A 747 -10.64 10.03 -7.83
N ALA A 748 -10.01 10.30 -6.68
CA ALA A 748 -9.37 9.28 -5.85
C ALA A 748 -10.07 9.22 -4.49
N MET A 749 -10.09 8.03 -3.89
CA MET A 749 -10.54 7.83 -2.52
C MET A 749 -9.31 7.77 -1.61
N VAL A 750 -9.37 8.45 -0.47
CA VAL A 750 -8.38 8.37 0.61
C VAL A 750 -9.06 7.81 1.85
N ILE A 751 -8.45 6.83 2.51
CA ILE A 751 -8.79 6.44 3.89
C ILE A 751 -7.68 6.91 4.83
N VAL A 752 -8.02 7.48 6.00
CA VAL A 752 -7.04 8.09 6.91
C VAL A 752 -7.42 7.92 8.38
N GLU A 753 -6.43 7.65 9.22
CA GLU A 753 -6.53 7.74 10.68
C GLU A 753 -6.51 9.21 11.13
N ASP A 754 -7.56 9.69 11.79
CA ASP A 754 -7.67 11.10 12.19
C ASP A 754 -7.00 11.45 13.53
N ASN A 755 -6.23 10.52 14.12
CA ASN A 755 -5.71 10.52 15.50
C ASN A 755 -6.76 10.76 16.61
N GLY A 756 -8.03 10.78 16.25
CA GLY A 756 -9.18 10.81 17.13
C GLY A 756 -9.84 9.43 17.18
N PRO A 757 -11.15 9.39 17.48
CA PRO A 757 -11.84 8.13 17.69
C PRO A 757 -12.23 7.42 16.39
N LYS A 758 -11.79 7.87 15.19
CA LYS A 758 -12.33 7.41 13.90
C LYS A 758 -11.25 7.22 12.83
N ILE A 759 -11.54 6.30 11.91
CA ILE A 759 -10.88 6.22 10.60
C ILE A 759 -11.88 6.77 9.59
N ARG A 760 -11.44 7.62 8.67
CA ARG A 760 -12.31 8.39 7.77
C ARG A 760 -11.97 8.20 6.32
N VAL A 761 -12.93 8.49 5.45
CA VAL A 761 -12.73 8.53 4.00
C VAL A 761 -12.91 9.93 3.42
N LEU A 762 -12.14 10.24 2.37
CA LEU A 762 -12.19 11.49 1.61
C LEU A 762 -12.33 11.15 0.12
N THR A 763 -13.24 11.81 -0.58
CA THR A 763 -13.30 11.77 -2.05
C THR A 763 -12.60 13.01 -2.60
N ILE A 764 -11.52 12.81 -3.33
CA ILE A 764 -10.64 13.87 -3.81
C ILE A 764 -10.84 14.07 -5.31
N PRO A 765 -11.29 15.25 -5.78
CA PRO A 765 -11.44 15.53 -7.20
C PRO A 765 -10.09 15.87 -7.85
N VAL A 766 -9.27 14.83 -8.04
CA VAL A 766 -7.88 14.88 -8.50
C VAL A 766 -7.71 15.75 -9.76
N THR A 767 -8.59 15.58 -10.76
CA THR A 767 -8.50 16.33 -12.03
C THR A 767 -8.76 17.84 -11.87
N LEU A 768 -9.48 18.24 -10.82
CA LEU A 768 -9.71 19.65 -10.48
C LEU A 768 -8.55 20.20 -9.65
N ILE A 769 -8.20 19.55 -8.54
CA ILE A 769 -7.21 20.10 -7.60
C ILE A 769 -5.79 20.10 -8.17
N LYS A 770 -5.45 19.23 -9.11
CA LYS A 770 -4.12 19.27 -9.77
C LYS A 770 -3.83 20.59 -10.47
N GLN A 771 -4.86 21.35 -10.86
CA GLN A 771 -4.72 22.63 -11.55
C GLN A 771 -4.27 23.77 -10.61
N THR A 772 -4.19 23.53 -9.30
CA THR A 772 -3.71 24.50 -8.31
C THR A 772 -2.20 24.36 -8.00
N LEU A 773 -1.51 23.46 -8.72
CA LEU A 773 -0.07 23.21 -8.57
C LEU A 773 0.78 24.12 -9.47
#